data_AF-A0AAD7F9Z9-F1
#
_entry.id   AF-A0AAD7F9Z9-F1
#
_cell.length_a   1.000
_cell.length_b   1.000
_cell.length_c   1.000
_cell.angle_alpha   90.00
_cell.angle_beta   90.00
_cell.angle_gamma   90.00
#
_symmetry.space_group_name_H-M   'P 1'
#
loop_
_entity.id
_entity.type
_entity.pdbx_description
1 polymer ?
#
loop_
_entity_poly.entity_id
_entity_poly.type
_entity_poly.pdbx_seq_one_letter_code
_entity_poly.pdbx_strand_id
1 'polypeptide(L)'
;MSLRARNRNISSYTQCHPTPCRQRGNFFMRFLRGSFLAHMRRFGLVVEDSPLASTPVTAHIRSLVDVLRERGINVDHPAETALLAHEGMPLIPLYVGNRGVARPSDNQIRLCRSPLPPQSTLADMAASRLRFAIPGLCIETVDGESYFCIQWVMSQEFLSATFTLPGIGQEARLHHCLPRRINLVFPRDREFVPWPHEDGASSCDGGDVANLSDLDDEEMDVVAVGGPSLYVAARGASNTPLRVMYSGDTLAEAADELLAAIGRCVDANDFTDVLSEDQNAILYYPRTPEERDSGDGVVRSLGEGVLRDVYQEAFSKVMAGSSRWLTPRFDGKLSLLCVLSLGFGDHYLSAGRQHDIAALLSIPSMFACCNFCSTDGDLRALHPGFIGEWHPALRAIISAWKTAGPAGNVNKPAIVGHLASYMDLPIQAIENRDQRMHDALAVEMVYKAVVASQGPRHKDMEWLLRGFRLTCRNGFQFPKFVRNTSGGSEAFLTKVMASLVGPYSLIPRLVFPPSPLAGPIVEAMGGETLADLFQDYLEQTGVPCPALFEACKPHFTESADLTRVDSPNFRAQMLTWAVTGQPFLPAGSSGISIMLVDDDDPVYLGGHDTEMRRALVDSGTISYRTCFQQARIPASFLLRAAQAAYTGVEPASRRKFLHHWLLCQSLGAIGDTHTFT
;
A
#
# COMPACT_ATOMS: atom_id res chain seq x y z
N MET A 1 -12.34 -25.82 50.60
CA MET A 1 -11.62 -25.90 51.89
C MET A 1 -10.19 -26.33 51.58
N SER A 2 -9.20 -25.42 51.53
CA SER A 2 -8.41 -24.93 52.68
C SER A 2 -7.66 -26.09 53.36
N LEU A 3 -6.34 -26.11 53.59
CA LEU A 3 -5.21 -25.18 53.42
C LEU A 3 -3.95 -25.91 53.96
N ARG A 4 -2.76 -25.35 53.68
CA ARG A 4 -1.47 -25.38 54.41
C ARG A 4 -0.34 -26.08 53.64
N ALA A 5 0.74 -25.42 53.19
CA ALA A 5 1.63 -24.37 53.72
C ALA A 5 2.90 -24.92 54.39
N ARG A 6 4.02 -24.24 54.09
CA ARG A 6 5.33 -24.09 54.78
C ARG A 6 6.51 -24.85 54.15
N ASN A 7 7.75 -24.34 54.15
CA ASN A 7 8.37 -23.01 54.30
C ASN A 7 9.92 -23.21 54.24
N ARG A 8 10.67 -22.14 53.90
CA ARG A 8 12.11 -21.85 54.22
C ARG A 8 13.21 -22.50 53.37
N ASN A 9 14.01 -21.70 52.64
CA ASN A 9 15.28 -20.99 52.98
C ASN A 9 16.51 -21.95 52.92
N ILE A 10 17.74 -21.66 52.43
CA ILE A 10 18.70 -20.55 52.57
C ILE A 10 19.78 -20.67 51.46
N SER A 11 20.23 -19.51 50.92
CA SER A 11 21.58 -19.05 50.48
C SER A 11 22.75 -20.03 50.20
N SER A 12 23.49 -19.84 49.09
CA SER A 12 24.81 -19.14 49.08
C SER A 12 25.78 -19.55 47.93
N TYR A 13 26.49 -18.54 47.37
CA TYR A 13 27.81 -18.53 46.65
C TYR A 13 28.00 -19.44 45.40
N THR A 14 28.65 -19.10 44.27
CA THR A 14 29.70 -18.13 43.91
C THR A 14 29.71 -17.95 42.37
N GLN A 15 30.28 -16.83 41.90
CA GLN A 15 30.55 -16.47 40.51
C GLN A 15 31.37 -17.51 39.72
N CYS A 16 30.99 -17.72 38.45
CA CYS A 16 31.91 -18.02 37.35
C CYS A 16 31.46 -17.23 36.11
N HIS A 17 32.23 -16.22 35.71
CA HIS A 17 32.23 -15.75 34.32
C HIS A 17 32.96 -16.79 33.45
N PRO A 18 32.51 -17.02 32.20
CA PRO A 18 33.24 -16.41 31.10
C PRO A 18 32.34 -15.84 29.98
N THR A 19 32.80 -14.68 29.49
CA THR A 19 32.86 -14.11 28.11
C THR A 19 31.87 -14.53 26.99
N PRO A 20 31.54 -13.59 26.07
CA PRO A 20 30.37 -13.65 25.21
C PRO A 20 30.64 -14.42 23.92
N CYS A 21 29.83 -15.44 23.65
CA CYS A 21 29.66 -15.97 22.30
C CYS A 21 28.19 -15.79 21.92
N ARG A 22 27.80 -14.55 21.58
CA ARG A 22 26.45 -14.24 21.05
C ARG A 22 26.50 -14.32 19.52
N GLN A 23 26.47 -15.54 18.97
CA GLN A 23 25.95 -15.74 17.62
C GLN A 23 24.41 -15.58 17.69
N ARG A 24 23.91 -14.42 17.26
CA ARG A 24 22.47 -14.12 17.17
C ARG A 24 21.91 -14.78 15.89
N GLY A 25 21.10 -15.83 16.04
CA GLY A 25 20.31 -16.40 14.95
C GLY A 25 19.04 -15.59 14.66
N ASN A 26 18.55 -15.63 13.41
CA ASN A 26 17.43 -14.85 12.83
C ASN A 26 16.20 -15.73 12.52
N PHE A 27 14.94 -15.27 12.68
CA PHE A 27 13.70 -16.11 12.61
C PHE A 27 12.52 -15.53 11.81
N PHE A 28 11.61 -16.43 11.35
CA PHE A 28 10.43 -16.09 10.51
C PHE A 28 9.10 -16.85 10.76
N MET A 29 9.02 -17.95 11.53
CA MET A 29 8.14 -19.05 11.06
C MET A 29 6.79 -19.36 11.75
N ARG A 30 6.23 -18.57 12.68
CA ARG A 30 4.99 -19.01 13.38
C ARG A 30 3.68 -18.33 12.98
N PHE A 31 3.67 -17.05 12.58
CA PHE A 31 2.41 -16.33 12.34
C PHE A 31 2.01 -16.17 10.86
N LEU A 32 2.91 -16.48 9.93
CA LEU A 32 2.70 -16.27 8.50
C LEU A 32 3.06 -17.50 7.66
N ARG A 33 3.11 -18.72 8.23
CA ARG A 33 3.60 -19.93 7.52
C ARG A 33 2.95 -20.10 6.13
N GLY A 34 1.62 -19.99 6.04
CA GLY A 34 0.90 -20.10 4.76
C GLY A 34 1.27 -18.99 3.78
N SER A 35 1.21 -17.74 4.21
CA SER A 35 1.49 -16.55 3.39
C SER A 35 2.96 -16.47 2.96
N PHE A 36 3.88 -16.80 3.87
CA PHE A 36 5.32 -16.86 3.61
C PHE A 36 5.67 -17.95 2.61
N LEU A 37 5.15 -19.17 2.79
CA LEU A 37 5.37 -20.27 1.84
C LEU A 37 4.75 -19.95 0.48
N ALA A 38 3.57 -19.35 0.42
CA ALA A 38 2.96 -18.91 -0.83
C ALA A 38 3.84 -17.85 -1.54
N HIS A 39 4.40 -16.91 -0.79
CA HIS A 39 5.30 -15.90 -1.33
C HIS A 39 6.65 -16.48 -1.80
N MET A 40 7.22 -17.44 -1.07
CA MET A 40 8.42 -18.16 -1.50
C MET A 40 8.15 -19.01 -2.75
N ARG A 41 6.99 -19.67 -2.83
CA ARG A 41 6.56 -20.46 -4.00
C ARG A 41 6.42 -19.58 -5.24
N ARG A 42 5.88 -18.37 -5.11
CA ARG A 42 5.77 -17.37 -6.19
C ARG A 42 7.12 -17.07 -6.87
N PHE A 43 8.22 -17.16 -6.11
CA PHE A 43 9.57 -16.90 -6.61
C PHE A 43 10.35 -18.18 -6.96
N GLY A 44 9.71 -19.36 -6.94
CA GLY A 44 10.39 -20.63 -7.19
C GLY A 44 11.37 -21.05 -6.08
N LEU A 45 11.31 -20.38 -4.92
CA LEU A 45 12.24 -20.55 -3.79
C LEU A 45 11.82 -21.66 -2.82
N VAL A 46 10.69 -22.31 -3.07
CA VAL A 46 10.30 -23.53 -2.35
C VAL A 46 10.68 -24.73 -3.19
N VAL A 47 11.53 -25.58 -2.62
CA VAL A 47 11.83 -26.91 -3.15
C VAL A 47 11.04 -27.89 -2.30
N GLU A 48 10.10 -28.58 -2.94
CA GLU A 48 9.39 -29.70 -2.33
C GLU A 48 10.18 -30.96 -2.68
N ASP A 49 10.72 -31.62 -1.67
CA ASP A 49 11.46 -32.87 -1.79
C ASP A 49 10.95 -33.85 -0.72
N SER A 50 10.97 -35.14 -1.03
CA SER A 50 10.45 -36.22 -0.18
C SER A 50 11.53 -37.28 0.04
N PRO A 51 12.61 -36.92 0.75
CA PRO A 51 13.71 -37.86 0.99
C PRO A 51 13.27 -39.00 1.91
N LEU A 52 13.91 -40.16 1.74
CA LEU A 52 13.78 -41.27 2.69
C LEU A 52 14.26 -40.81 4.07
N ALA A 53 13.55 -41.22 5.13
CA ALA A 53 13.90 -40.84 6.51
C ALA A 53 15.32 -41.31 6.92
N SER A 54 15.81 -42.38 6.29
CA SER A 54 17.17 -42.91 6.49
C SER A 54 18.27 -42.10 5.78
N THR A 55 17.92 -41.12 4.94
CA THR A 55 18.89 -40.31 4.22
C THR A 55 19.75 -39.48 5.19
N PRO A 56 21.09 -39.51 5.08
CA PRO A 56 21.95 -38.61 5.85
C PRO A 56 21.61 -37.14 5.57
N VAL A 57 21.53 -36.31 6.61
CA VAL A 57 21.20 -34.87 6.49
C VAL A 57 22.14 -34.16 5.51
N THR A 58 23.43 -34.50 5.55
CA THR A 58 24.45 -33.97 4.64
C THR A 58 24.22 -34.39 3.19
N ALA A 59 23.79 -35.63 2.94
CA ALA A 59 23.48 -36.10 1.59
C ALA A 59 22.25 -35.37 1.02
N HIS A 60 21.21 -35.19 1.84
CA HIS A 60 20.02 -34.44 1.43
C HIS A 60 20.32 -32.96 1.17
N ILE A 61 21.14 -32.30 2.00
CA ILE A 61 21.57 -30.91 1.74
C ILE A 61 22.29 -30.79 0.39
N ARG A 62 23.18 -31.72 0.04
CA ARG A 62 23.85 -31.70 -1.28
C ARG A 62 22.85 -31.82 -2.42
N SER A 63 21.94 -32.80 -2.31
CA SER A 63 20.87 -33.01 -3.30
C SER A 63 20.05 -31.74 -3.52
N LEU A 64 19.70 -31.01 -2.45
CA LEU A 64 18.95 -29.76 -2.55
C LEU A 64 19.75 -28.63 -3.17
N VAL A 65 21.04 -28.51 -2.84
CA VAL A 65 21.91 -27.52 -3.46
C VAL A 65 22.00 -27.76 -4.96
N ASP A 66 22.08 -29.02 -5.38
CA ASP A 66 22.10 -29.38 -6.80
C ASP A 66 20.77 -29.04 -7.49
N VAL A 67 19.61 -29.34 -6.86
CA VAL A 67 18.29 -28.92 -7.36
C VAL A 67 18.16 -27.40 -7.47
N LEU A 68 18.70 -26.65 -6.49
CA LEU A 68 18.70 -25.19 -6.53
C LEU A 68 19.57 -24.67 -7.68
N ARG A 69 20.75 -25.26 -7.91
CA ARG A 69 21.62 -24.91 -9.05
C ARG A 69 20.96 -25.21 -10.40
N GLU A 70 20.28 -26.34 -10.54
CA GLU A 70 19.52 -26.68 -11.75
C GLU A 70 18.41 -25.65 -12.03
N ARG A 71 17.87 -25.01 -10.99
CA ARG A 71 16.90 -23.90 -11.08
C ARG A 71 17.56 -22.52 -11.28
N GLY A 72 18.88 -22.46 -11.47
CA GLY A 72 19.64 -21.21 -11.63
C GLY A 72 19.96 -20.48 -10.32
N ILE A 73 19.66 -21.09 -9.16
CA ILE A 73 19.89 -20.50 -7.84
C ILE A 73 21.26 -20.95 -7.32
N ASN A 74 22.24 -20.06 -7.38
CA ASN A 74 23.54 -20.30 -6.77
C ASN A 74 23.50 -19.97 -5.27
N VAL A 75 23.87 -20.94 -4.44
CA VAL A 75 23.98 -20.80 -2.99
C VAL A 75 25.46 -20.90 -2.63
N ASP A 76 26.08 -19.76 -2.33
CA ASP A 76 27.45 -19.69 -1.83
C ASP A 76 27.43 -19.41 -0.33
N HIS A 77 28.16 -20.20 0.45
CA HIS A 77 28.39 -19.91 1.87
C HIS A 77 29.74 -19.21 2.01
N PRO A 78 29.82 -18.03 2.63
CA PRO A 78 31.11 -17.43 2.97
C PRO A 78 31.85 -18.39 3.91
N ALA A 79 33.11 -18.70 3.61
CA ALA A 79 33.92 -19.66 4.35
C ALA A 79 34.21 -19.17 5.78
N GLU A 80 33.23 -19.26 6.68
CA GLU A 80 33.46 -19.19 8.12
C GLU A 80 33.99 -20.55 8.59
N THR A 81 34.83 -20.52 9.62
CA THR A 81 35.42 -21.69 10.27
C THR A 81 34.33 -22.59 10.86
N ALA A 82 33.85 -23.54 10.06
CA ALA A 82 32.87 -24.55 10.46
C ALA A 82 33.49 -25.53 11.48
N LEU A 83 32.80 -25.79 12.59
CA LEU A 83 33.22 -26.75 13.62
C LEU A 83 32.75 -28.17 13.28
N LEU A 84 31.68 -28.31 12.48
CA LEU A 84 31.11 -29.58 12.05
C LEU A 84 30.93 -29.64 10.52
N ALA A 85 30.98 -30.83 9.93
CA ALA A 85 30.99 -31.03 8.47
C ALA A 85 29.77 -30.45 7.74
N HIS A 86 28.60 -30.39 8.38
CA HIS A 86 27.38 -29.80 7.82
C HIS A 86 27.29 -28.28 8.00
N GLU A 87 28.12 -27.68 8.87
CA GLU A 87 28.14 -26.23 9.09
C GLU A 87 28.90 -25.48 7.99
N GLY A 88 29.75 -26.18 7.23
CA GLY A 88 30.42 -25.65 6.04
C GLY A 88 29.64 -25.87 4.75
N MET A 89 28.39 -26.34 4.82
CA MET A 89 27.55 -26.58 3.65
C MET A 89 26.77 -25.32 3.24
N PRO A 90 26.37 -25.19 1.96
CA PRO A 90 25.60 -24.04 1.48
C PRO A 90 24.25 -23.84 2.20
N LEU A 91 23.68 -24.91 2.75
CA LEU A 91 22.46 -24.86 3.57
C LEU A 91 22.77 -25.41 4.96
N ILE A 92 22.31 -24.71 6.00
CA ILE A 92 22.52 -25.10 7.40
C ILE A 92 21.18 -25.52 8.02
N PRO A 93 21.10 -26.70 8.67
CA PRO A 93 19.90 -27.12 9.38
C PRO A 93 19.71 -26.26 10.64
N LEU A 94 18.50 -25.69 10.79
CA LEU A 94 18.08 -24.91 11.95
C LEU A 94 17.01 -25.66 12.74
N TYR A 95 16.96 -25.45 14.06
CA TYR A 95 15.93 -26.03 14.94
C TYR A 95 15.25 -24.94 15.78
N VAL A 96 14.01 -25.14 16.21
CA VAL A 96 13.28 -24.15 17.03
C VAL A 96 13.68 -24.29 18.51
N GLY A 97 14.53 -23.37 18.97
CA GLY A 97 14.82 -23.13 20.37
C GLY A 97 13.56 -22.92 21.21
N ASN A 98 13.64 -23.38 22.47
CA ASN A 98 12.51 -23.36 23.41
C ASN A 98 11.23 -24.02 22.87
N ARG A 99 11.33 -25.00 21.96
CA ARG A 99 10.20 -25.74 21.37
C ARG A 99 9.14 -24.83 20.72
N GLY A 100 9.55 -23.67 20.22
CA GLY A 100 8.64 -22.70 19.64
C GLY A 100 7.82 -21.90 20.65
N VAL A 101 8.11 -22.01 21.95
CA VAL A 101 7.54 -21.14 22.97
C VAL A 101 8.30 -19.82 22.95
N ALA A 102 7.56 -18.73 22.73
CA ALA A 102 8.10 -17.38 22.79
C ALA A 102 8.75 -17.13 24.16
N ARG A 103 9.94 -16.51 24.18
CA ARG A 103 10.59 -16.18 25.43
C ARG A 103 9.80 -15.06 26.12
N PRO A 104 9.58 -15.14 27.44
CA PRO A 104 8.83 -14.10 28.16
C PRO A 104 9.45 -12.70 28.10
N SER A 105 10.77 -12.61 27.86
CA SER A 105 11.51 -11.35 27.88
C SER A 105 11.32 -10.49 26.64
N ASP A 106 11.14 -11.10 25.48
CA ASP A 106 11.10 -10.42 24.17
C ASP A 106 9.91 -10.89 23.32
N ASN A 107 9.11 -11.83 23.83
CA ASN A 107 8.04 -12.53 23.11
C ASN A 107 8.51 -13.19 21.79
N GLN A 108 9.81 -13.52 21.66
CA GLN A 108 10.38 -14.08 20.43
C GLN A 108 10.63 -15.59 20.52
N ILE A 109 10.44 -16.28 19.39
CA ILE A 109 10.80 -17.70 19.20
C ILE A 109 12.16 -17.75 18.52
N ARG A 110 13.11 -18.51 19.09
CA ARG A 110 14.44 -18.65 18.50
C ARG A 110 14.58 -19.89 17.64
N LEU A 111 15.16 -19.79 16.46
CA LEU A 111 15.87 -20.85 15.73
C LEU A 111 17.35 -20.87 16.12
N CYS A 112 17.93 -22.04 16.17
CA CYS A 112 19.31 -22.25 16.51
C CYS A 112 19.93 -23.16 15.44
N ARG A 113 21.21 -22.98 15.14
CA ARG A 113 21.94 -23.97 14.32
C ARG A 113 21.81 -25.33 14.99
N SER A 114 21.45 -26.37 14.23
CA SER A 114 21.34 -27.72 14.75
C SER A 114 22.72 -28.38 14.73
N PRO A 115 23.37 -28.61 15.89
CA PRO A 115 24.60 -29.38 15.91
C PRO A 115 24.21 -30.84 15.73
N LEU A 116 24.33 -31.31 14.49
CA LEU A 116 24.07 -32.69 14.11
C LEU A 116 25.41 -33.41 13.93
N PRO A 117 25.56 -34.63 14.45
CA PRO A 117 26.63 -35.51 14.02
C PRO A 117 26.64 -35.65 12.48
N PRO A 118 27.81 -35.75 11.82
CA PRO A 118 27.90 -35.87 10.36
C PRO A 118 27.10 -37.03 9.76
N GLN A 119 26.86 -38.06 10.58
CA GLN A 119 26.17 -39.30 10.22
C GLN A 119 24.66 -39.25 10.51
N SER A 120 24.14 -38.14 11.06
CA SER A 120 22.74 -38.04 11.43
C SER A 120 21.85 -38.13 10.19
N THR A 121 20.83 -38.97 10.30
CA THR A 121 19.77 -39.12 9.31
C THR A 121 18.63 -38.12 9.55
N LEU A 122 17.74 -37.96 8.57
CA LEU A 122 16.53 -37.16 8.74
C LEU A 122 15.63 -37.72 9.84
N ALA A 123 15.59 -39.05 10.00
CA ALA A 123 14.91 -39.73 11.09
C ALA A 123 15.50 -39.37 12.46
N ASP A 124 16.83 -39.32 12.59
CA ASP A 124 17.50 -38.90 13.83
C ASP A 124 17.16 -37.44 14.19
N MET A 125 17.09 -36.59 13.16
CA MET A 125 16.68 -35.20 13.30
C MET A 125 15.23 -35.10 13.79
N ALA A 126 14.31 -35.83 13.15
CA ALA A 126 12.90 -35.92 13.50
C ALA A 126 12.64 -36.45 14.92
N ALA A 127 13.42 -37.45 15.33
CA ALA A 127 13.31 -38.10 16.64
C ALA A 127 13.78 -37.19 17.79
N SER A 128 14.50 -36.10 17.50
CA SER A 128 15.01 -35.17 18.50
C SER A 128 13.89 -34.27 19.07
N ARG A 129 13.13 -34.82 20.02
CA ARG A 129 12.00 -34.16 20.73
C ARG A 129 12.37 -32.83 21.42
N LEU A 130 13.66 -32.58 21.66
CA LEU A 130 14.16 -31.37 22.29
C LEU A 130 14.39 -30.22 21.30
N ARG A 131 14.64 -30.53 20.01
CA ARG A 131 15.08 -29.57 19.00
C ARG A 131 14.06 -29.39 17.88
N PHE A 132 13.41 -30.46 17.45
CA PHE A 132 12.42 -30.44 16.37
C PHE A 132 11.04 -30.72 16.96
N ALA A 133 10.15 -29.76 16.80
CA ALA A 133 8.87 -29.73 17.48
C ALA A 133 7.82 -30.54 16.72
N ILE A 134 7.19 -31.48 17.43
CA ILE A 134 5.95 -32.22 17.10
C ILE A 134 6.07 -33.06 15.81
N PRO A 135 6.32 -34.37 15.91
CA PRO A 135 6.39 -35.29 14.76
C PRO A 135 5.22 -35.15 13.78
N GLY A 136 4.00 -34.84 14.25
CA GLY A 136 2.83 -34.61 13.39
C GLY A 136 2.86 -33.35 12.53
N LEU A 137 3.88 -32.49 12.64
CA LEU A 137 4.11 -31.33 11.76
C LEU A 137 5.22 -31.56 10.73
N CYS A 138 6.09 -32.55 10.97
CA CYS A 138 7.26 -32.83 10.13
C CYS A 138 7.16 -34.16 9.39
N ILE A 139 6.18 -35.00 9.74
CA ILE A 139 5.93 -36.29 9.08
C ILE A 139 4.54 -36.23 8.48
N GLU A 140 4.47 -36.27 7.15
CA GLU A 140 3.22 -36.40 6.40
C GLU A 140 3.09 -37.85 5.92
N THR A 141 1.94 -38.47 6.15
CA THR A 141 1.68 -39.82 5.65
C THR A 141 0.89 -39.71 4.35
N VAL A 142 1.47 -40.17 3.25
CA VAL A 142 0.82 -40.24 1.93
C VAL A 142 0.86 -41.70 1.49
N ASP A 143 -0.29 -42.27 1.13
CA ASP A 143 -0.42 -43.67 0.70
C ASP A 143 0.16 -44.74 1.65
N GLY A 144 0.15 -44.47 2.96
CA GLY A 144 0.67 -45.37 3.99
C GLY A 144 2.19 -45.28 4.21
N GLU A 145 2.89 -44.49 3.40
CA GLU A 145 4.29 -44.17 3.60
C GLU A 145 4.45 -42.85 4.35
N SER A 146 5.40 -42.81 5.30
CA SER A 146 5.69 -41.62 6.10
C SER A 146 6.81 -40.81 5.46
N TYR A 147 6.47 -39.66 4.92
CA TYR A 147 7.40 -38.71 4.32
C TYR A 147 7.79 -37.65 5.35
N PHE A 148 9.08 -37.31 5.37
CA PHE A 148 9.58 -36.24 6.23
C PHE A 148 9.54 -34.92 5.46
N CYS A 149 8.62 -34.03 5.82
CA CYS A 149 8.49 -32.72 5.21
C CYS A 149 9.51 -31.75 5.82
N ILE A 150 10.60 -31.49 5.10
CA ILE A 150 11.59 -30.48 5.47
C ILE A 150 11.31 -29.21 4.69
N GLN A 151 10.90 -28.17 5.40
CA GLN A 151 10.73 -26.84 4.82
C GLN A 151 11.99 -26.03 5.07
N TRP A 152 12.71 -25.75 4.00
CA TRP A 152 13.91 -24.92 4.04
C TRP A 152 13.53 -23.45 4.03
N VAL A 153 14.06 -22.70 4.98
CA VAL A 153 13.89 -21.25 5.06
C VAL A 153 15.27 -20.62 4.95
N MET A 154 15.39 -19.62 4.08
CA MET A 154 16.63 -18.89 3.86
C MET A 154 16.95 -18.06 5.11
N SER A 155 18.06 -18.36 5.78
CA SER A 155 18.42 -17.71 7.06
C SER A 155 19.26 -16.43 6.89
N GLN A 156 19.80 -16.21 5.70
CA GLN A 156 20.63 -15.06 5.34
C GLN A 156 20.14 -14.40 4.04
N GLU A 157 20.52 -13.14 3.85
CA GLU A 157 20.27 -12.40 2.61
C GLU A 157 21.06 -13.05 1.48
N PHE A 158 20.42 -13.32 0.35
CA PHE A 158 21.18 -13.47 -0.88
C PHE A 158 21.74 -12.10 -1.24
N LEU A 159 23.07 -12.01 -1.40
CA LEU A 159 23.68 -10.84 -2.03
C LEU A 159 23.09 -10.64 -3.44
N SER A 160 22.70 -11.72 -4.12
CA SER A 160 22.04 -11.70 -5.43
C SER A 160 21.39 -13.03 -5.78
N ALA A 161 20.36 -13.04 -6.61
CA ALA A 161 19.75 -14.27 -7.15
C ALA A 161 19.67 -14.17 -8.69
N THR A 162 20.15 -15.18 -9.40
CA THR A 162 20.13 -15.20 -10.88
C THR A 162 18.91 -15.98 -11.37
N PHE A 163 18.13 -15.41 -12.29
CA PHE A 163 16.95 -16.09 -12.85
C PHE A 163 17.01 -16.17 -14.36
N THR A 164 16.62 -17.33 -14.89
CA THR A 164 16.35 -17.55 -16.31
C THR A 164 14.84 -17.75 -16.45
N LEU A 165 14.13 -16.76 -17.00
CA LEU A 165 12.68 -16.86 -17.20
C LEU A 165 12.41 -17.57 -18.54
N PRO A 166 11.60 -18.65 -18.56
CA PRO A 166 11.19 -19.27 -19.81
C PRO A 166 10.49 -18.23 -20.71
N GLY A 167 11.01 -17.99 -21.90
CA GLY A 167 10.43 -17.06 -22.89
C GLY A 167 11.07 -15.66 -22.98
N ILE A 168 12.01 -15.30 -22.09
CA ILE A 168 12.67 -13.97 -22.11
C ILE A 168 14.19 -14.16 -22.22
N GLY A 169 14.68 -14.59 -23.40
CA GLY A 169 16.12 -14.75 -23.68
C GLY A 169 16.85 -15.80 -22.83
N GLN A 170 17.99 -16.31 -23.32
CA GLN A 170 18.74 -17.38 -22.65
C GLN A 170 19.67 -16.91 -21.51
N GLU A 171 19.74 -15.62 -21.21
CA GLU A 171 20.73 -15.10 -20.26
C GLU A 171 20.13 -14.84 -18.87
N ALA A 172 20.73 -15.48 -17.86
CA ALA A 172 20.35 -15.35 -16.47
C ALA A 172 20.61 -13.93 -15.97
N ARG A 173 19.59 -13.25 -15.43
CA ARG A 173 19.71 -11.89 -14.88
C ARG A 173 19.94 -11.92 -13.38
N LEU A 174 20.84 -11.06 -12.88
CA LEU A 174 21.16 -10.92 -11.46
C LEU A 174 20.14 -10.01 -10.76
N HIS A 175 19.43 -10.52 -9.75
CA HIS A 175 18.41 -9.80 -9.00
C HIS A 175 18.81 -9.57 -7.54
N HIS A 176 19.26 -8.35 -7.25
CA HIS A 176 19.43 -7.85 -5.88
C HIS A 176 18.10 -7.40 -5.23
N CYS A 177 17.07 -7.18 -6.06
CA CYS A 177 15.76 -6.67 -5.61
C CYS A 177 14.86 -7.73 -4.99
N LEU A 178 15.04 -9.00 -5.35
CA LEU A 178 14.19 -10.10 -4.90
C LEU A 178 14.34 -10.36 -3.39
N PRO A 179 15.57 -10.48 -2.84
CA PRO A 179 15.78 -10.61 -1.41
C PRO A 179 15.20 -9.42 -0.64
N ARG A 180 15.33 -8.20 -1.21
CA ARG A 180 14.78 -6.98 -0.62
C ARG A 180 13.25 -6.97 -0.57
N ARG A 181 12.56 -7.42 -1.63
CA ARG A 181 11.09 -7.52 -1.66
C ARG A 181 10.56 -8.55 -0.67
N ILE A 182 11.23 -9.71 -0.60
CA ILE A 182 10.91 -10.74 0.39
C ILE A 182 11.06 -10.15 1.79
N ASN A 183 12.18 -9.52 2.11
CA ASN A 183 12.44 -8.92 3.41
C ASN A 183 11.58 -7.67 3.72
N LEU A 184 10.99 -7.00 2.72
CA LEU A 184 10.06 -5.89 2.95
C LEU A 184 8.69 -6.38 3.44
N VAL A 185 8.20 -7.48 2.87
CA VAL A 185 6.95 -8.14 3.29
C VAL A 185 7.15 -8.91 4.59
N PHE A 186 8.38 -9.34 4.82
CA PHE A 186 8.81 -10.21 5.90
C PHE A 186 10.06 -9.59 6.57
N PRO A 187 9.92 -8.46 7.29
CA PRO A 187 11.05 -7.76 7.90
C PRO A 187 11.74 -8.57 8.99
N ARG A 188 13.04 -8.31 9.20
CA ARG A 188 13.82 -8.87 10.31
C ARG A 188 13.55 -8.08 11.60
N ASP A 189 13.50 -8.78 12.74
CA ASP A 189 13.67 -8.19 14.08
C ASP A 189 15.15 -7.89 14.42
N ARG A 190 15.94 -7.36 13.47
CA ARG A 190 17.16 -6.65 13.89
C ARG A 190 16.67 -5.28 14.32
N GLU A 191 16.93 -4.90 15.57
CA GLU A 191 17.04 -3.49 15.96
C GLU A 191 17.65 -2.74 14.78
N PHE A 192 16.98 -1.69 14.33
CA PHE A 192 17.38 -0.84 13.22
C PHE A 192 18.88 -0.52 13.36
N VAL A 193 19.73 -1.26 12.64
CA VAL A 193 21.15 -0.90 12.47
C VAL A 193 21.17 -0.11 11.17
N PRO A 194 21.37 1.23 11.21
CA PRO A 194 21.65 1.98 9.99
C PRO A 194 22.82 1.30 9.29
N TRP A 195 22.70 1.13 7.98
CA TRP A 195 23.72 0.50 7.15
C TRP A 195 25.12 1.05 7.48
N PRO A 196 26.14 0.20 7.67
CA PRO A 196 27.50 0.70 7.74
C PRO A 196 27.85 1.25 6.37
N HIS A 197 28.08 2.56 6.31
CA HIS A 197 28.80 3.19 5.22
C HIS A 197 30.14 2.46 5.06
N GLU A 198 30.42 1.98 3.84
CA GLU A 198 31.76 1.59 3.46
C GLU A 198 32.61 2.86 3.32
N ASP A 199 33.13 3.37 4.43
CA ASP A 199 34.23 4.32 4.42
C ASP A 199 35.41 3.70 5.16
N GLY A 200 36.52 3.60 4.43
CA GLY A 200 37.77 3.08 4.93
C GLY A 200 38.37 3.98 6.03
N ALA A 201 38.97 3.29 7.00
CA ALA A 201 40.04 3.73 7.88
C ALA A 201 39.74 4.76 8.99
N SER A 202 39.89 4.25 10.21
CA SER A 202 40.70 4.83 11.29
C SER A 202 40.07 5.85 12.24
N SER A 203 39.98 5.41 13.51
CA SER A 203 40.37 6.13 14.72
C SER A 203 39.31 6.99 15.47
N CYS A 204 38.75 6.34 16.51
CA CYS A 204 38.68 6.76 17.92
C CYS A 204 37.73 7.88 18.39
N ASP A 205 37.11 7.55 19.54
CA ASP A 205 36.55 8.37 20.62
C ASP A 205 35.15 9.01 20.48
N GLY A 206 34.16 8.31 21.06
CA GLY A 206 33.65 8.64 22.40
C GLY A 206 32.76 9.87 22.53
N GLY A 207 31.44 9.66 22.68
CA GLY A 207 30.52 10.70 23.14
C GLY A 207 29.06 10.24 23.22
N ASP A 208 28.60 10.05 24.46
CA ASP A 208 27.24 9.85 24.96
C ASP A 208 26.06 10.23 24.03
N VAL A 209 25.17 9.26 23.77
CA VAL A 209 23.82 9.53 23.26
C VAL A 209 22.81 9.20 24.35
N ALA A 210 22.04 10.24 24.70
CA ALA A 210 21.03 10.24 25.74
C ALA A 210 19.83 9.32 25.45
N ASN A 211 19.23 8.86 26.55
CA ASN A 211 18.02 8.07 26.71
C ASN A 211 16.94 8.26 25.62
N LEU A 212 16.60 7.15 24.95
CA LEU A 212 15.38 6.93 24.16
C LEU A 212 14.43 5.98 24.91
N SER A 213 14.23 6.19 26.22
CA SER A 213 13.39 5.31 27.06
C SER A 213 11.90 5.68 27.09
N ASP A 214 11.47 6.71 26.37
CA ASP A 214 10.14 7.32 26.57
C ASP A 214 9.32 7.34 25.27
N LEU A 215 9.25 6.23 24.55
CA LEU A 215 8.25 6.02 23.50
C LEU A 215 7.25 4.97 23.98
N ASP A 216 6.03 5.44 24.23
CA ASP A 216 4.90 4.67 24.75
C ASP A 216 4.45 3.57 23.78
N ASP A 217 3.99 2.44 24.33
CA ASP A 217 3.54 1.22 23.64
C ASP A 217 2.36 1.45 22.64
N GLU A 218 1.79 2.66 22.55
CA GLU A 218 0.69 3.00 21.64
C GLU A 218 1.14 3.24 20.18
N GLU A 219 2.42 3.52 19.93
CA GLU A 219 2.91 3.82 18.56
C GLU A 219 3.18 2.55 17.74
N MET A 220 3.32 1.39 18.40
CA MET A 220 3.66 0.12 17.74
C MET A 220 2.46 -0.57 17.07
N ASP A 221 1.22 -0.28 17.50
CA ASP A 221 -0.01 -0.77 16.87
C ASP A 221 -0.37 -0.02 15.56
N VAL A 222 0.28 1.12 15.30
CA VAL A 222 0.01 1.97 14.14
C VAL A 222 0.57 1.38 12.84
N VAL A 223 1.59 0.51 12.92
CA VAL A 223 2.29 -0.05 11.74
C VAL A 223 1.54 -1.24 11.11
N ALA A 224 0.63 -1.91 11.83
CA ALA A 224 0.00 -3.15 11.38
C ALA A 224 -1.19 -2.98 10.40
N VAL A 225 -1.65 -1.75 10.11
CA VAL A 225 -2.89 -1.49 9.37
C VAL A 225 -2.66 -1.03 7.91
N GLY A 226 -1.41 -0.80 7.49
CA GLY A 226 -1.12 -0.34 6.13
C GLY A 226 -0.97 -1.48 5.14
N GLY A 227 -2.00 -1.75 4.30
CA GLY A 227 -1.87 -2.46 3.01
C GLY A 227 -2.24 -3.96 3.00
N PRO A 228 -1.43 -4.88 3.54
CA PRO A 228 -1.68 -6.33 3.42
C PRO A 228 -2.90 -6.85 4.21
N SER A 229 -3.39 -6.13 5.22
CA SER A 229 -4.40 -6.67 6.16
C SER A 229 -5.76 -6.96 5.51
N LEU A 230 -6.25 -6.09 4.62
CA LEU A 230 -7.55 -6.25 3.96
C LEU A 230 -7.57 -7.46 3.03
N TYR A 231 -6.52 -7.58 2.23
CA TYR A 231 -6.46 -8.58 1.18
C TYR A 231 -6.10 -9.98 1.72
N VAL A 232 -5.20 -10.08 2.71
CA VAL A 232 -4.97 -11.31 3.48
C VAL A 232 -6.28 -11.79 4.13
N ALA A 233 -7.05 -10.85 4.69
CA ALA A 233 -8.33 -11.15 5.32
C ALA A 233 -9.44 -11.55 4.33
N ALA A 234 -9.33 -11.25 3.04
CA ALA A 234 -10.31 -11.59 1.99
C ALA A 234 -10.10 -12.98 1.35
N ARG A 235 -8.92 -13.60 1.53
CA ARG A 235 -8.57 -14.90 0.91
C ARG A 235 -9.03 -16.12 1.71
N GLY A 236 -8.87 -16.10 3.03
CA GLY A 236 -8.99 -17.32 3.85
C GLY A 236 -7.96 -18.40 3.44
N ALA A 237 -8.05 -19.61 4.00
CA ALA A 237 -7.05 -20.68 3.79
C ALA A 237 -7.13 -21.40 2.41
N SER A 238 -7.58 -20.71 1.36
CA SER A 238 -7.67 -21.28 0.00
C SER A 238 -6.30 -21.35 -0.67
N ASN A 239 -5.91 -22.57 -1.10
CA ASN A 239 -4.61 -22.89 -1.69
C ASN A 239 -4.49 -22.57 -3.19
N THR A 240 -5.56 -22.14 -3.86
CA THR A 240 -5.50 -21.82 -5.31
C THR A 240 -5.47 -20.30 -5.50
N PRO A 241 -4.37 -19.71 -5.98
CA PRO A 241 -4.32 -18.28 -6.29
C PRO A 241 -5.20 -18.00 -7.52
N LEU A 242 -6.34 -17.34 -7.31
CA LEU A 242 -7.11 -16.75 -8.40
C LEU A 242 -6.39 -15.49 -8.86
N ARG A 243 -5.63 -15.63 -9.95
CA ARG A 243 -4.96 -14.52 -10.60
C ARG A 243 -5.98 -13.81 -11.49
N VAL A 244 -6.54 -12.72 -10.98
CA VAL A 244 -7.38 -11.83 -11.79
C VAL A 244 -6.46 -10.89 -12.54
N MET A 245 -6.59 -10.90 -13.86
CA MET A 245 -5.77 -10.10 -14.75
C MET A 245 -6.66 -9.10 -15.46
N TYR A 246 -6.31 -7.82 -15.37
CA TYR A 246 -6.96 -6.76 -16.14
C TYR A 246 -6.01 -6.37 -17.26
N SER A 247 -6.50 -6.42 -18.49
CA SER A 247 -5.71 -6.33 -19.70
C SER A 247 -6.33 -5.37 -20.70
N GLY A 248 -5.46 -4.66 -21.40
CA GLY A 248 -5.85 -3.73 -22.45
C GLY A 248 -4.63 -3.20 -23.18
N ASP A 249 -4.87 -2.70 -24.38
CA ASP A 249 -3.84 -2.00 -25.16
C ASP A 249 -3.59 -0.60 -24.57
N THR A 250 -4.57 -0.10 -23.81
CA THR A 250 -4.52 1.19 -23.11
C THR A 250 -4.99 1.05 -21.66
N LEU A 251 -4.66 2.05 -20.84
CA LEU A 251 -5.14 2.14 -19.46
C LEU A 251 -6.68 2.18 -19.40
N ALA A 252 -7.29 2.89 -20.35
CA ALA A 252 -8.73 3.00 -20.48
C ALA A 252 -9.38 1.62 -20.71
N GLU A 253 -8.84 0.79 -21.60
CA GLU A 253 -9.37 -0.56 -21.86
C GLU A 253 -9.26 -1.47 -20.62
N ALA A 254 -8.10 -1.46 -19.95
CA ALA A 254 -7.91 -2.23 -18.72
C ALA A 254 -8.87 -1.77 -17.60
N ALA A 255 -9.16 -0.46 -17.53
CA ALA A 255 -10.16 0.11 -16.63
C ALA A 255 -11.59 -0.35 -16.96
N ASP A 256 -11.94 -0.48 -18.25
CA ASP A 256 -13.24 -1.03 -18.67
C ASP A 256 -13.36 -2.51 -18.28
N GLU A 257 -12.28 -3.29 -18.39
CA GLU A 257 -12.26 -4.68 -17.93
C GLU A 257 -12.46 -4.78 -16.41
N LEU A 258 -11.83 -3.90 -15.63
CA LEU A 258 -12.03 -3.80 -14.19
C LEU A 258 -13.49 -3.47 -13.84
N LEU A 259 -14.09 -2.47 -14.49
CA LEU A 259 -15.50 -2.10 -14.27
C LEU A 259 -16.45 -3.26 -14.64
N ALA A 260 -16.17 -3.97 -15.74
CA ALA A 260 -16.92 -5.16 -16.10
C ALA A 260 -16.77 -6.29 -15.08
N ALA A 261 -15.58 -6.47 -14.50
CA ALA A 261 -15.34 -7.44 -13.42
C ALA A 261 -16.14 -7.08 -12.16
N ILE A 262 -16.18 -5.80 -11.78
CA ILE A 262 -17.02 -5.32 -10.68
C ILE A 262 -18.49 -5.64 -10.93
N GLY A 263 -19.00 -5.39 -12.14
CA GLY A 263 -20.37 -5.75 -12.52
C GLY A 263 -20.67 -7.25 -12.33
N ARG A 264 -19.77 -8.12 -12.79
CA ARG A 264 -19.88 -9.58 -12.58
C ARG A 264 -19.90 -9.96 -11.10
N CYS A 265 -19.07 -9.32 -10.27
CA CYS A 265 -19.05 -9.55 -8.84
C CYS A 265 -20.36 -9.12 -8.16
N VAL A 266 -20.97 -8.01 -8.60
CA VAL A 266 -22.28 -7.55 -8.11
C VAL A 266 -23.37 -8.58 -8.44
N ASP A 267 -23.38 -9.09 -9.67
CA ASP A 267 -24.32 -10.13 -10.11
C ASP A 267 -24.15 -11.42 -9.32
N ALA A 268 -22.90 -11.84 -9.09
CA ALA A 268 -22.56 -13.04 -8.32
C ALA A 268 -22.72 -12.85 -6.80
N ASN A 269 -22.89 -11.61 -6.32
CA ASN A 269 -22.80 -11.24 -4.91
C ASN A 269 -21.48 -11.72 -4.24
N ASP A 270 -20.39 -11.72 -5.01
CA ASP A 270 -19.06 -12.20 -4.62
C ASP A 270 -17.97 -11.26 -5.15
N PHE A 271 -17.29 -10.54 -4.25
CA PHE A 271 -16.24 -9.57 -4.58
C PHE A 271 -14.82 -10.14 -4.49
N THR A 272 -14.68 -11.46 -4.31
CA THR A 272 -13.38 -12.14 -4.14
C THR A 272 -12.41 -11.83 -5.27
N ASP A 273 -12.90 -11.84 -6.51
CA ASP A 273 -12.06 -11.65 -7.69
C ASP A 273 -11.52 -10.21 -7.74
N VAL A 274 -12.32 -9.22 -7.31
CA VAL A 274 -11.93 -7.80 -7.28
C VAL A 274 -11.17 -7.40 -5.99
N LEU A 275 -11.11 -8.25 -4.96
CA LEU A 275 -10.29 -8.00 -3.75
C LEU A 275 -9.16 -9.02 -3.56
N SER A 276 -8.74 -9.72 -4.62
CA SER A 276 -7.63 -10.67 -4.56
C SER A 276 -6.27 -9.94 -4.51
N GLU A 277 -5.34 -10.38 -3.64
CA GLU A 277 -3.93 -9.91 -3.63
C GLU A 277 -3.19 -10.21 -4.94
N ASP A 278 -3.66 -11.22 -5.68
CA ASP A 278 -3.02 -11.69 -6.91
C ASP A 278 -3.52 -10.94 -8.16
N GLN A 279 -4.14 -9.76 -7.96
CA GLN A 279 -4.45 -8.86 -9.06
C GLN A 279 -3.18 -8.38 -9.73
N ASN A 280 -3.14 -8.52 -11.05
CA ASN A 280 -2.15 -7.86 -11.87
C ASN A 280 -2.88 -7.16 -13.01
N ALA A 281 -2.60 -5.88 -13.21
CA ALA A 281 -2.90 -5.25 -14.48
C ALA A 281 -1.71 -5.48 -15.42
N ILE A 282 -2.00 -5.87 -16.66
CA ILE A 282 -1.01 -6.03 -17.73
C ILE A 282 -1.44 -5.16 -18.90
N LEU A 283 -0.57 -4.22 -19.30
CA LEU A 283 -0.74 -3.47 -20.54
C LEU A 283 0.08 -4.13 -21.64
N TYR A 284 -0.54 -4.41 -22.78
CA TYR A 284 0.10 -5.11 -23.91
C TYR A 284 0.51 -4.14 -25.04
N TYR A 285 1.54 -4.52 -25.81
CA TYR A 285 1.71 -4.07 -27.19
C TYR A 285 1.05 -5.09 -28.13
N PRO A 286 -0.03 -4.75 -28.85
CA PRO A 286 -0.36 -5.48 -30.05
C PRO A 286 0.59 -5.00 -31.17
N ARG A 287 1.49 -5.86 -31.68
CA ARG A 287 2.14 -5.53 -32.97
C ARG A 287 1.21 -5.86 -34.13
N THR A 288 0.29 -6.81 -33.94
CA THR A 288 -0.82 -7.12 -34.86
C THR A 288 -2.09 -7.53 -34.11
N PRO A 289 -3.28 -7.46 -34.74
CA PRO A 289 -4.52 -8.00 -34.19
C PRO A 289 -4.46 -9.51 -33.89
N GLU A 290 -3.66 -10.29 -34.64
CA GLU A 290 -3.56 -11.74 -34.39
C GLU A 290 -2.78 -12.08 -33.11
N GLU A 291 -1.79 -11.28 -32.71
CA GLU A 291 -1.03 -11.46 -31.45
C GLU A 291 -1.88 -11.07 -30.21
N ARG A 292 -2.89 -10.21 -30.39
CA ARG A 292 -3.85 -9.84 -29.34
C ARG A 292 -4.69 -11.04 -28.92
N ASP A 293 -5.11 -11.87 -29.88
CA ASP A 293 -5.97 -13.03 -29.63
C ASP A 293 -5.18 -14.25 -29.10
N SER A 294 -3.88 -14.34 -29.37
CA SER A 294 -3.04 -15.46 -28.91
C SER A 294 -2.48 -15.26 -27.49
N GLY A 295 -2.49 -14.04 -26.96
CA GLY A 295 -1.89 -13.71 -25.66
C GLY A 295 -0.36 -13.60 -25.67
N ASP A 296 0.26 -13.64 -26.87
CA ASP A 296 1.73 -13.54 -27.06
C ASP A 296 2.24 -12.09 -27.17
N GLY A 297 1.38 -11.09 -26.97
CA GLY A 297 1.76 -9.67 -27.01
C GLY A 297 2.89 -9.34 -26.02
N VAL A 298 3.80 -8.44 -26.43
CA VAL A 298 4.90 -7.98 -25.56
C VAL A 298 4.32 -7.13 -24.43
N VAL A 299 4.51 -7.55 -23.19
CA VAL A 299 4.07 -6.81 -22.00
C VAL A 299 4.79 -5.45 -21.93
N ARG A 300 4.02 -4.35 -22.00
CA ARG A 300 4.52 -2.97 -21.92
C ARG A 300 4.80 -2.56 -20.48
N SER A 301 3.87 -2.86 -19.58
CA SER A 301 3.98 -2.53 -18.16
C SER A 301 3.17 -3.51 -17.33
N LEU A 302 3.68 -3.85 -16.14
CA LEU A 302 3.05 -4.79 -15.22
C LEU A 302 3.34 -4.42 -13.77
N GLY A 303 2.43 -4.81 -12.89
CA GLY A 303 2.60 -4.74 -11.44
C GLY A 303 1.64 -3.80 -10.75
N GLU A 304 1.90 -3.56 -9.47
CA GLU A 304 0.98 -2.83 -8.58
C GLU A 304 0.77 -1.37 -8.99
N GLY A 305 1.81 -0.70 -9.51
CA GLY A 305 1.68 0.68 -10.01
C GLY A 305 0.63 0.78 -11.13
N VAL A 306 0.73 -0.08 -12.14
CA VAL A 306 -0.24 -0.15 -13.25
C VAL A 306 -1.63 -0.49 -12.73
N LEU A 307 -1.74 -1.37 -11.74
CA LEU A 307 -3.03 -1.69 -11.14
C LEU A 307 -3.66 -0.46 -10.48
N ARG A 308 -2.89 0.34 -9.74
CA ARG A 308 -3.38 1.62 -9.16
C ARG A 308 -3.84 2.58 -10.24
N ASP A 309 -3.09 2.70 -11.33
CA ASP A 309 -3.48 3.54 -12.47
C ASP A 309 -4.80 3.06 -13.09
N VAL A 310 -4.99 1.73 -13.22
CA VAL A 310 -6.24 1.14 -13.73
C VAL A 310 -7.41 1.45 -12.80
N TYR A 311 -7.23 1.33 -11.48
CA TYR A 311 -8.25 1.74 -10.50
C TYR A 311 -8.57 3.23 -10.59
N GLN A 312 -7.56 4.08 -10.76
CA GLN A 312 -7.71 5.53 -10.86
C GLN A 312 -8.41 5.94 -12.17
N GLU A 313 -8.12 5.26 -13.28
CA GLU A 313 -8.79 5.48 -14.57
C GLU A 313 -10.24 5.00 -14.53
N ALA A 314 -10.49 3.80 -13.99
CA ALA A 314 -11.85 3.30 -13.76
C ALA A 314 -12.67 4.26 -12.88
N PHE A 315 -12.05 4.76 -11.82
CA PHE A 315 -12.63 5.79 -10.97
C PHE A 315 -12.95 7.07 -11.74
N SER A 316 -12.00 7.56 -12.55
CA SER A 316 -12.16 8.79 -13.33
C SER A 316 -13.30 8.65 -14.34
N LYS A 317 -13.45 7.50 -14.99
CA LYS A 317 -14.59 7.18 -15.88
C LYS A 317 -15.93 7.23 -15.16
N VAL A 318 -16.03 6.63 -13.97
CA VAL A 318 -17.24 6.69 -13.15
C VAL A 318 -17.54 8.13 -12.73
N MET A 319 -16.52 8.92 -12.39
CA MET A 319 -16.64 10.31 -11.95
C MET A 319 -16.90 11.30 -13.09
N ALA A 320 -16.48 11.04 -14.33
CA ALA A 320 -16.83 11.84 -15.51
C ALA A 320 -18.35 11.86 -15.73
N GLY A 321 -19.03 10.77 -15.37
CA GLY A 321 -20.49 10.67 -15.29
C GLY A 321 -21.09 11.03 -13.93
N SER A 322 -20.34 11.64 -13.01
CA SER A 322 -20.75 11.79 -11.60
C SER A 322 -22.10 12.45 -11.42
N SER A 323 -22.50 13.41 -12.26
CA SER A 323 -23.82 14.05 -12.18
C SER A 323 -25.00 13.09 -12.37
N ARG A 324 -24.77 11.89 -12.91
CA ARG A 324 -25.78 10.81 -13.02
C ARG A 324 -26.00 10.07 -11.71
N TRP A 325 -25.01 10.10 -10.83
CA TRP A 325 -24.94 9.26 -9.63
C TRP A 325 -24.86 10.06 -8.34
N LEU A 326 -24.32 11.26 -8.42
CA LEU A 326 -23.94 12.12 -7.32
C LEU A 326 -24.53 13.50 -7.55
N THR A 327 -24.88 14.15 -6.45
CA THR A 327 -25.29 15.55 -6.46
C THR A 327 -24.56 16.29 -5.35
N PRO A 328 -24.12 17.55 -5.59
CA PRO A 328 -23.66 18.43 -4.53
C PRO A 328 -24.76 18.60 -3.48
N ARG A 329 -24.37 18.70 -2.21
CA ARG A 329 -25.27 18.94 -1.07
C ARG A 329 -24.87 20.20 -0.30
N PHE A 330 -25.31 20.27 0.96
CA PHE A 330 -25.28 21.47 1.81
C PHE A 330 -23.95 22.20 1.87
N ASP A 331 -22.84 21.50 1.85
CA ASP A 331 -21.48 22.04 1.94
C ASP A 331 -20.67 21.84 0.66
N GLY A 332 -21.34 21.60 -0.48
CA GLY A 332 -20.70 21.30 -1.76
C GLY A 332 -20.14 19.88 -1.85
N LYS A 333 -20.22 19.07 -0.79
CA LYS A 333 -19.83 17.66 -0.86
C LYS A 333 -20.86 16.84 -1.64
N LEU A 334 -20.37 15.75 -2.21
CA LEU A 334 -21.17 14.86 -3.05
C LEU A 334 -21.89 13.82 -2.19
N SER A 335 -23.14 13.54 -2.53
CA SER A 335 -23.92 12.44 -1.97
C SER A 335 -24.68 11.73 -3.09
N LEU A 336 -25.23 10.55 -2.80
CA LEU A 336 -25.96 9.78 -3.80
C LEU A 336 -27.15 10.58 -4.34
N LEU A 337 -27.24 10.67 -5.67
CA LEU A 337 -28.41 11.14 -6.39
C LEU A 337 -29.37 9.96 -6.53
N CYS A 338 -30.47 9.99 -5.80
CA CYS A 338 -31.55 9.03 -5.94
C CYS A 338 -32.48 9.44 -7.09
N VAL A 339 -32.60 8.58 -8.10
CA VAL A 339 -33.45 8.79 -9.27
C VAL A 339 -34.83 8.23 -8.96
N LEU A 340 -35.87 9.07 -9.14
CA LEU A 340 -37.27 8.87 -8.76
C LEU A 340 -37.55 9.14 -7.26
N SER A 341 -38.56 9.96 -6.97
CA SER A 341 -38.91 10.36 -5.60
C SER A 341 -39.91 9.44 -4.90
N LEU A 342 -40.24 8.29 -5.50
CA LEU A 342 -41.34 7.42 -5.07
C LEU A 342 -40.94 5.94 -5.19
N GLY A 343 -41.48 5.09 -4.30
CA GLY A 343 -41.25 3.64 -4.23
C GLY A 343 -41.70 2.82 -5.45
N PHE A 344 -41.87 3.46 -6.62
CA PHE A 344 -42.03 2.80 -7.90
C PHE A 344 -40.70 2.21 -8.42
N GLY A 345 -39.55 2.59 -7.82
CA GLY A 345 -38.21 2.23 -8.30
C GLY A 345 -37.88 0.74 -8.37
N ASP A 346 -38.66 -0.14 -7.73
CA ASP A 346 -38.41 -1.59 -7.66
C ASP A 346 -38.28 -2.27 -9.03
N HIS A 347 -38.84 -1.68 -10.09
CA HIS A 347 -38.83 -2.24 -11.46
C HIS A 347 -38.07 -1.40 -12.50
N TYR A 348 -37.56 -0.21 -12.15
CA TYR A 348 -37.09 0.76 -13.16
C TYR A 348 -35.61 1.14 -13.08
N LEU A 349 -34.83 0.62 -12.12
CA LEU A 349 -33.38 0.77 -12.19
C LEU A 349 -32.81 -0.17 -13.25
N SER A 350 -32.19 0.37 -14.29
CA SER A 350 -31.45 -0.42 -15.27
C SER A 350 -30.31 -1.18 -14.60
N ALA A 351 -29.98 -2.38 -15.10
CA ALA A 351 -28.85 -3.16 -14.60
C ALA A 351 -27.54 -2.35 -14.57
N GLY A 352 -27.28 -1.55 -15.62
CA GLY A 352 -26.13 -0.65 -15.67
C GLY A 352 -26.08 0.32 -14.48
N ARG A 353 -27.19 0.98 -14.12
CA ARG A 353 -27.23 1.85 -12.94
C ARG A 353 -26.98 1.11 -11.64
N GLN A 354 -27.49 -0.12 -11.51
CA GLN A 354 -27.28 -0.95 -10.32
C GLN A 354 -25.79 -1.30 -10.18
N HIS A 355 -25.14 -1.69 -11.27
CA HIS A 355 -23.71 -1.97 -11.34
C HIS A 355 -22.88 -0.72 -11.04
N ASP A 356 -23.19 0.40 -11.67
CA ASP A 356 -22.49 1.67 -11.47
C ASP A 356 -22.57 2.12 -10.01
N ILE A 357 -23.77 2.10 -9.40
CA ILE A 357 -23.96 2.47 -7.99
C ILE A 357 -23.21 1.53 -7.06
N ALA A 358 -23.23 0.24 -7.33
CA ALA A 358 -22.47 -0.73 -6.56
C ALA A 358 -20.95 -0.62 -6.79
N ALA A 359 -20.48 0.08 -7.83
CA ALA A 359 -19.08 0.40 -8.08
C ALA A 359 -18.62 1.73 -7.43
N LEU A 360 -19.54 2.62 -7.05
CA LEU A 360 -19.26 3.91 -6.38
C LEU A 360 -18.61 3.75 -4.98
N LEU A 361 -18.44 2.52 -4.49
CA LEU A 361 -17.78 2.18 -3.21
C LEU A 361 -16.39 2.79 -3.07
N SER A 362 -15.73 3.11 -4.19
CA SER A 362 -14.37 3.61 -4.26
C SER A 362 -14.25 5.13 -4.11
N ILE A 363 -15.34 5.88 -3.89
CA ILE A 363 -15.29 7.35 -3.83
C ILE A 363 -15.04 7.86 -2.40
N PRO A 364 -13.85 8.41 -2.10
CA PRO A 364 -13.56 8.97 -0.79
C PRO A 364 -14.45 10.18 -0.48
N SER A 365 -14.89 10.95 -1.48
CA SER A 365 -15.59 12.23 -1.29
C SER A 365 -17.00 12.13 -0.69
N MET A 366 -17.56 10.92 -0.50
CA MET A 366 -18.87 10.69 0.10
C MET A 366 -18.79 10.32 1.60
N PHE A 367 -17.95 11.00 2.42
CA PHE A 367 -17.67 10.61 3.82
C PHE A 367 -18.86 10.15 4.65
N ALA A 368 -19.92 10.96 4.70
CA ALA A 368 -21.09 10.62 5.49
C ALA A 368 -21.85 9.42 4.91
N CYS A 369 -21.92 9.29 3.58
CA CYS A 369 -22.52 8.14 2.93
C CYS A 369 -21.66 6.88 3.13
N CYS A 370 -20.34 6.97 3.02
CA CYS A 370 -19.40 5.87 3.28
C CYS A 370 -19.45 5.43 4.74
N ASN A 371 -19.51 6.37 5.70
CA ASN A 371 -19.67 6.06 7.12
C ASN A 371 -21.00 5.34 7.35
N PHE A 372 -22.10 5.89 6.83
CA PHE A 372 -23.43 5.29 6.87
C PHE A 372 -23.46 3.88 6.29
N CYS A 373 -22.85 3.65 5.13
CA CYS A 373 -22.83 2.32 4.51
C CYS A 373 -21.91 1.34 5.26
N SER A 374 -20.77 1.80 5.76
CA SER A 374 -19.84 0.99 6.55
C SER A 374 -20.44 0.55 7.90
N THR A 375 -21.36 1.34 8.44
CA THR A 375 -22.15 1.00 9.64
C THR A 375 -23.47 0.34 9.31
N ASP A 376 -23.60 -0.26 8.13
CA ASP A 376 -24.76 -1.05 7.71
C ASP A 376 -26.08 -0.25 7.61
N GLY A 377 -25.96 1.04 7.33
CA GLY A 377 -27.07 1.98 7.29
C GLY A 377 -27.49 2.50 8.67
N ASP A 378 -26.64 2.40 9.69
CA ASP A 378 -26.94 2.95 11.01
C ASP A 378 -26.75 4.48 11.02
N LEU A 379 -27.87 5.21 11.01
CA LEU A 379 -27.90 6.67 11.12
C LEU A 379 -27.21 7.19 12.39
N ARG A 380 -27.09 6.38 13.45
CA ARG A 380 -26.39 6.77 14.69
C ARG A 380 -24.89 6.95 14.47
N ALA A 381 -24.33 6.39 13.40
CA ALA A 381 -22.96 6.66 12.99
C ALA A 381 -22.75 8.11 12.55
N LEU A 382 -23.81 8.83 12.16
CA LEU A 382 -23.79 10.26 11.85
C LEU A 382 -24.00 11.10 13.12
N HIS A 383 -23.22 10.80 14.16
CA HIS A 383 -23.41 11.41 15.46
C HIS A 383 -22.93 12.88 15.51
N PRO A 384 -23.33 13.65 16.53
CA PRO A 384 -22.90 15.04 16.74
C PRO A 384 -21.43 15.36 16.51
N GLY A 385 -20.50 14.50 16.96
CA GLY A 385 -19.05 14.67 16.78
C GLY A 385 -18.65 14.65 15.30
N PHE A 386 -18.91 13.52 14.62
CA PHE A 386 -18.76 13.34 13.18
C PHE A 386 -19.34 14.49 12.35
N ILE A 387 -20.59 14.88 12.58
CA ILE A 387 -21.21 15.99 11.84
C ILE A 387 -20.53 17.32 12.18
N GLY A 388 -20.04 17.52 13.40
CA GLY A 388 -19.28 18.70 13.79
C GLY A 388 -17.92 18.81 13.09
N GLU A 389 -17.22 17.69 12.94
CA GLU A 389 -15.93 17.62 12.26
C GLU A 389 -16.09 17.78 10.75
N TRP A 390 -16.98 17.00 10.13
CA TRP A 390 -17.08 16.92 8.69
C TRP A 390 -18.07 17.91 8.08
N HIS A 391 -19.10 18.34 8.81
CA HIS A 391 -20.15 19.23 8.29
C HIS A 391 -20.51 20.35 9.31
N PRO A 392 -19.54 21.20 9.69
CA PRO A 392 -19.70 22.13 10.83
C PRO A 392 -20.86 23.11 10.67
N ALA A 393 -21.15 23.57 9.46
CA ALA A 393 -22.29 24.45 9.20
C ALA A 393 -23.64 23.72 9.38
N LEU A 394 -23.72 22.43 9.01
CA LEU A 394 -24.89 21.61 9.27
C LEU A 394 -25.06 21.36 10.77
N ARG A 395 -23.96 21.08 11.48
CA ARG A 395 -23.95 20.94 12.94
C ARG A 395 -24.55 22.17 13.61
N ALA A 396 -24.18 23.37 13.18
CA ALA A 396 -24.73 24.62 13.70
C ALA A 396 -26.25 24.74 13.46
N ILE A 397 -26.74 24.37 12.27
CA ILE A 397 -28.18 24.38 11.94
C ILE A 397 -28.95 23.37 12.81
N ILE A 398 -28.46 22.14 12.95
CA ILE A 398 -29.12 21.11 13.76
C ILE A 398 -29.11 21.47 15.25
N SER A 399 -28.02 22.05 15.75
CA SER A 399 -27.98 22.59 17.11
C SER A 399 -29.00 23.72 17.29
N ALA A 400 -29.08 24.66 16.36
CA ALA A 400 -30.06 25.75 16.41
C ALA A 400 -31.52 25.25 16.34
N TRP A 401 -31.79 24.20 15.56
CA TRP A 401 -33.07 23.50 15.52
C TRP A 401 -33.41 22.88 16.88
N LYS A 402 -32.50 22.07 17.43
CA LYS A 402 -32.69 21.42 18.74
C LYS A 402 -32.88 22.42 19.88
N THR A 403 -32.13 23.52 19.88
CA THR A 403 -32.27 24.59 20.89
C THR A 403 -33.61 25.30 20.80
N ALA A 404 -34.20 25.43 19.62
CA ALA A 404 -35.55 25.98 19.51
C ALA A 404 -36.59 25.07 20.17
N GLY A 405 -36.41 23.74 20.11
CA GLY A 405 -37.39 22.79 20.62
C GLY A 405 -38.70 22.80 19.81
N PRO A 406 -39.72 22.01 20.20
CA PRO A 406 -40.95 21.84 19.42
C PRO A 406 -41.80 23.11 19.34
N ALA A 407 -41.89 23.87 20.44
CA ALA A 407 -42.68 25.10 20.52
C ALA A 407 -41.88 26.38 20.22
N GLY A 408 -40.56 26.29 20.02
CA GLY A 408 -39.75 27.48 19.79
C GLY A 408 -39.73 27.94 18.33
N ASN A 409 -39.28 29.19 18.17
CA ASN A 409 -39.18 29.84 16.88
C ASN A 409 -38.05 29.24 16.01
N VAL A 410 -38.47 28.57 14.93
CA VAL A 410 -37.59 27.98 13.90
C VAL A 410 -37.53 28.81 12.63
N ASN A 411 -38.18 29.97 12.58
CA ASN A 411 -38.12 30.93 11.47
C ASN A 411 -36.79 31.72 11.49
N LYS A 412 -35.67 30.99 11.53
CA LYS A 412 -34.32 31.52 11.41
C LYS A 412 -33.84 31.31 9.97
N PRO A 413 -33.20 32.29 9.31
CA PRO A 413 -32.82 32.18 7.90
C PRO A 413 -32.07 30.89 7.54
N ALA A 414 -31.13 30.44 8.40
CA ALA A 414 -30.38 29.21 8.18
C ALA A 414 -31.24 27.93 8.23
N ILE A 415 -32.23 27.87 9.15
CA ILE A 415 -33.15 26.73 9.27
C ILE A 415 -34.12 26.73 8.09
N VAL A 416 -34.72 27.88 7.78
CA VAL A 416 -35.67 28.03 6.67
C VAL A 416 -35.01 27.71 5.34
N GLY A 417 -33.81 28.24 5.09
CA GLY A 417 -33.05 27.93 3.87
C GLY A 417 -32.72 26.45 3.75
N HIS A 418 -32.37 25.79 4.85
CA HIS A 418 -32.10 24.35 4.86
C HIS A 418 -33.34 23.51 4.54
N LEU A 419 -34.46 23.78 5.22
CA LEU A 419 -35.73 23.07 5.00
C LEU A 419 -36.23 23.26 3.56
N ALA A 420 -36.12 24.47 3.02
CA ALA A 420 -36.50 24.74 1.64
C ALA A 420 -35.60 24.02 0.63
N SER A 421 -34.28 24.02 0.84
CA SER A 421 -33.32 23.53 -0.16
C SER A 421 -33.08 22.03 -0.16
N TYR A 422 -33.21 21.35 0.99
CA TYR A 422 -32.85 19.93 1.14
C TYR A 422 -34.00 19.04 1.58
N MET A 423 -35.07 19.60 2.12
CA MET A 423 -36.22 18.85 2.61
C MET A 423 -37.47 19.06 1.76
N ASP A 424 -37.45 20.03 0.82
CA ASP A 424 -38.61 20.51 0.08
C ASP A 424 -39.81 20.86 0.99
N LEU A 425 -39.51 21.38 2.18
CA LEU A 425 -40.49 21.54 3.26
C LEU A 425 -40.67 23.02 3.62
N PRO A 426 -41.84 23.63 3.37
CA PRO A 426 -42.12 25.00 3.81
C PRO A 426 -42.23 25.04 5.35
N ILE A 427 -41.66 26.09 5.97
CA ILE A 427 -41.62 26.24 7.43
C ILE A 427 -43.03 26.24 8.07
N GLN A 428 -44.04 26.70 7.33
CA GLN A 428 -45.43 26.74 7.77
C GLN A 428 -46.01 25.33 7.98
N ALA A 429 -45.53 24.33 7.24
CA ALA A 429 -45.99 22.94 7.38
C ALA A 429 -45.57 22.29 8.71
N ILE A 430 -44.64 22.90 9.44
CA ILE A 430 -44.07 22.36 10.69
C ILE A 430 -44.22 23.31 11.89
N GLU A 431 -45.10 24.30 11.77
CA GLU A 431 -45.36 25.29 12.81
C GLU A 431 -45.94 24.63 14.08
N ASN A 432 -46.84 23.66 13.91
CA ASN A 432 -47.49 22.91 14.99
C ASN A 432 -46.83 21.55 15.31
N ARG A 433 -45.51 21.44 15.13
CA ARG A 433 -44.77 20.18 15.37
C ARG A 433 -44.76 19.81 16.86
N ASP A 434 -44.98 18.53 17.16
CA ASP A 434 -44.75 17.98 18.50
C ASP A 434 -43.28 17.62 18.71
N GLN A 435 -42.92 17.13 19.91
CA GLN A 435 -41.55 16.73 20.22
C GLN A 435 -41.06 15.59 19.32
N ARG A 436 -41.93 14.62 19.02
CA ARG A 436 -41.56 13.45 18.22
C ARG A 436 -41.24 13.84 16.78
N MET A 437 -42.07 14.69 16.17
CA MET A 437 -41.86 15.26 14.86
C MET A 437 -40.62 16.16 14.84
N HIS A 438 -40.42 16.97 15.89
CA HIS A 438 -39.23 17.82 16.03
C HIS A 438 -37.93 17.01 16.01
N ASP A 439 -37.88 15.92 16.77
CA ASP A 439 -36.71 15.04 16.83
C ASP A 439 -36.53 14.25 15.53
N ALA A 440 -37.61 13.76 14.93
CA ALA A 440 -37.57 13.04 13.66
C ALA A 440 -37.04 13.93 12.52
N LEU A 441 -37.51 15.18 12.44
CA LEU A 441 -37.03 16.15 11.44
C LEU A 441 -35.55 16.46 11.61
N ALA A 442 -35.03 16.52 12.85
CA ALA A 442 -33.59 16.72 13.06
C ALA A 442 -32.75 15.59 12.44
N VAL A 443 -33.21 14.34 12.56
CA VAL A 443 -32.55 13.17 11.95
C VAL A 443 -32.67 13.23 10.43
N GLU A 444 -33.84 13.56 9.92
CA GLU A 444 -34.07 13.65 8.47
C GLU A 444 -33.27 14.80 7.83
N MET A 445 -33.16 15.95 8.49
CA MET A 445 -32.29 17.06 8.08
C MET A 445 -30.84 16.62 7.94
N VAL A 446 -30.30 15.86 8.90
CA VAL A 446 -28.94 15.31 8.78
C VAL A 446 -28.87 14.39 7.57
N TYR A 447 -29.76 13.40 7.49
CA TYR A 447 -29.73 12.39 6.45
C TYR A 447 -29.82 12.98 5.02
N LYS A 448 -30.81 13.84 4.77
CA LYS A 448 -31.02 14.44 3.45
C LYS A 448 -29.92 15.42 3.05
N ALA A 449 -29.26 16.03 4.02
CA ALA A 449 -28.17 16.96 3.76
C ALA A 449 -26.83 16.27 3.44
N VAL A 450 -26.59 15.04 3.89
CA VAL A 450 -25.25 14.42 3.75
C VAL A 450 -25.23 13.01 3.13
N VAL A 451 -26.35 12.29 3.10
CA VAL A 451 -26.42 10.92 2.57
C VAL A 451 -27.14 10.88 1.23
N ALA A 452 -28.44 11.17 1.20
CA ALA A 452 -29.27 11.07 0.00
C ALA A 452 -30.59 11.84 0.16
N SER A 453 -31.15 12.31 -0.94
CA SER A 453 -32.46 13.00 -0.95
C SER A 453 -33.63 12.08 -0.64
N GLN A 454 -33.46 10.77 -0.83
CA GLN A 454 -34.46 9.74 -0.58
C GLN A 454 -34.00 8.82 0.55
N GLY A 455 -34.95 8.31 1.34
CA GLY A 455 -34.65 7.52 2.54
C GLY A 455 -33.85 6.23 2.29
N PRO A 456 -33.34 5.57 3.36
CA PRO A 456 -32.46 4.39 3.25
C PRO A 456 -33.03 3.19 2.48
N ARG A 457 -34.37 3.10 2.38
CA ARG A 457 -35.09 2.05 1.65
C ARG A 457 -35.26 2.36 0.16
N HIS A 458 -34.74 3.50 -0.31
CA HIS A 458 -34.72 3.81 -1.73
C HIS A 458 -33.83 2.81 -2.47
N LYS A 459 -34.23 2.36 -3.66
CA LYS A 459 -33.51 1.29 -4.38
C LYS A 459 -32.06 1.65 -4.69
N ASP A 460 -31.78 2.90 -5.05
CA ASP A 460 -30.38 3.35 -5.23
C ASP A 460 -29.56 3.21 -3.93
N MET A 461 -30.14 3.51 -2.76
CA MET A 461 -29.47 3.33 -1.47
C MET A 461 -29.31 1.85 -1.12
N GLU A 462 -30.31 1.01 -1.42
CA GLU A 462 -30.21 -0.44 -1.22
C GLU A 462 -29.11 -1.05 -2.08
N TRP A 463 -28.96 -0.62 -3.34
CA TRP A 463 -27.88 -1.08 -4.22
C TRP A 463 -26.51 -0.58 -3.77
N LEU A 464 -26.41 0.66 -3.30
CA LEU A 464 -25.17 1.16 -2.71
C LEU A 464 -24.79 0.33 -1.47
N LEU A 465 -25.73 0.11 -0.54
CA LEU A 465 -25.53 -0.73 0.62
C LEU A 465 -25.20 -2.18 0.24
N ARG A 466 -25.82 -2.72 -0.80
CA ARG A 466 -25.51 -4.06 -1.33
C ARG A 466 -24.08 -4.14 -1.84
N GLY A 467 -23.61 -3.12 -2.56
CA GLY A 467 -22.20 -3.01 -2.97
C GLY A 467 -21.25 -3.08 -1.76
N PHE A 468 -21.51 -2.29 -0.71
CA PHE A 468 -20.71 -2.34 0.52
C PHE A 468 -20.77 -3.73 1.19
N ARG A 469 -21.91 -4.42 1.10
CA ARG A 469 -22.14 -5.74 1.72
C ARG A 469 -21.65 -6.92 0.89
N LEU A 470 -21.07 -6.70 -0.29
CA LEU A 470 -20.56 -7.81 -1.10
C LEU A 470 -19.56 -8.63 -0.28
N THR A 471 -19.73 -9.94 -0.33
CA THR A 471 -18.91 -10.89 0.41
C THR A 471 -17.75 -11.37 -0.45
N CYS A 472 -16.62 -11.69 0.16
CA CYS A 472 -15.66 -12.61 -0.47
C CYS A 472 -16.02 -14.07 -0.09
N ARG A 473 -15.48 -15.05 -0.83
CA ARG A 473 -15.70 -16.50 -0.65
C ARG A 473 -15.38 -16.98 0.76
N ASN A 474 -14.49 -16.29 1.45
CA ASN A 474 -14.12 -16.60 2.82
C ASN A 474 -15.00 -15.91 3.89
N GLY A 475 -16.07 -15.22 3.47
CA GLY A 475 -16.98 -14.48 4.34
C GLY A 475 -16.48 -13.09 4.76
N PHE A 476 -15.41 -12.58 4.15
CA PHE A 476 -15.00 -11.19 4.31
C PHE A 476 -16.08 -10.24 3.80
N GLN A 477 -16.32 -9.14 4.51
CA GLN A 477 -17.20 -8.05 4.11
C GLN A 477 -16.54 -6.73 4.51
N PHE A 478 -16.56 -5.74 3.62
CA PHE A 478 -15.92 -4.46 3.87
C PHE A 478 -16.45 -3.74 5.14
N PRO A 479 -17.77 -3.63 5.39
CA PRO A 479 -18.32 -3.10 6.64
C PRO A 479 -17.79 -3.80 7.89
N LYS A 480 -17.56 -5.11 7.83
CA LYS A 480 -17.00 -5.88 8.95
C LYS A 480 -15.55 -5.49 9.21
N PHE A 481 -14.75 -5.30 8.16
CA PHE A 481 -13.38 -4.81 8.27
C PHE A 481 -13.32 -3.40 8.86
N VAL A 482 -14.13 -2.48 8.34
CA VAL A 482 -14.17 -1.09 8.81
C VAL A 482 -14.57 -1.03 10.29
N ARG A 483 -15.57 -1.81 10.72
CA ARG A 483 -15.96 -1.91 12.14
C ARG A 483 -14.89 -2.51 13.03
N ASN A 484 -14.03 -3.37 12.50
CA ASN A 484 -12.93 -4.00 13.24
C ASN A 484 -11.67 -3.13 13.27
N THR A 485 -11.63 -2.01 12.54
CA THR A 485 -10.52 -1.05 12.63
C THR A 485 -10.54 -0.40 14.01
N SER A 486 -9.39 -0.29 14.68
CA SER A 486 -9.30 0.42 15.97
C SER A 486 -9.80 1.86 15.82
N GLY A 487 -10.82 2.23 16.61
CA GLY A 487 -11.54 3.51 16.47
C GLY A 487 -12.73 3.50 15.50
N GLY A 488 -13.07 2.34 14.92
CA GLY A 488 -14.24 2.13 14.08
C GLY A 488 -14.15 2.78 12.69
N SER A 489 -15.33 3.05 12.11
CA SER A 489 -15.46 3.64 10.77
C SER A 489 -14.94 5.07 10.67
N GLU A 490 -15.06 5.86 11.73
CA GLU A 490 -14.55 7.22 11.77
C GLU A 490 -13.03 7.23 11.69
N ALA A 491 -12.35 6.45 12.53
CA ALA A 491 -10.89 6.34 12.48
C ALA A 491 -10.40 5.79 11.13
N PHE A 492 -11.13 4.84 10.53
CA PHE A 492 -10.83 4.35 9.18
C PHE A 492 -10.94 5.47 8.14
N LEU A 493 -12.04 6.22 8.11
CA LEU A 493 -12.25 7.31 7.15
C LEU A 493 -11.26 8.46 7.37
N THR A 494 -10.97 8.82 8.63
CA THR A 494 -9.94 9.80 8.97
C THR A 494 -8.57 9.35 8.49
N LYS A 495 -8.23 8.05 8.59
CA LYS A 495 -6.98 7.50 8.03
C LYS A 495 -6.95 7.56 6.50
N VAL A 496 -8.05 7.19 5.83
CA VAL A 496 -8.17 7.35 4.37
C VAL A 496 -7.99 8.81 3.97
N MET A 497 -8.46 9.75 4.78
CA MET A 497 -8.29 11.17 4.49
C MET A 497 -6.93 11.74 4.83
N ALA A 498 -6.32 11.29 5.92
CA ALA A 498 -4.94 11.62 6.23
C ALA A 498 -3.96 11.04 5.20
N SER A 499 -4.40 10.06 4.41
CA SER A 499 -3.64 9.58 3.25
C SER A 499 -3.68 10.57 2.07
N LEU A 500 -4.75 11.37 1.94
CA LEU A 500 -4.77 12.45 0.96
C LEU A 500 -3.69 13.47 1.30
N VAL A 501 -2.89 13.82 0.30
CA VAL A 501 -1.83 14.80 0.49
C VAL A 501 -2.47 16.18 0.66
N GLY A 502 -2.42 16.66 1.89
CA GLY A 502 -2.80 18.02 2.26
C GLY A 502 -1.74 19.04 1.84
N PRO A 503 -2.01 20.34 2.01
CA PRO A 503 -1.01 21.37 1.83
C PRO A 503 0.18 21.07 2.74
N TYR A 504 1.40 21.05 2.18
CA TYR A 504 2.65 20.90 2.93
C TYR A 504 2.86 19.56 3.65
N SER A 505 1.85 18.69 3.75
CA SER A 505 1.96 17.40 4.44
C SER A 505 2.91 16.41 3.76
N LEU A 506 3.26 16.68 2.50
CA LEU A 506 4.21 15.90 1.74
C LEU A 506 5.67 16.17 2.14
N ILE A 507 6.00 17.41 2.53
CA ILE A 507 7.36 17.85 2.83
C ILE A 507 8.05 16.94 3.86
N PRO A 508 7.47 16.63 5.05
CA PRO A 508 8.12 15.76 6.02
C PRO A 508 8.22 14.30 5.57
N ARG A 509 7.60 13.94 4.44
CA ARG A 509 7.63 12.60 3.85
C ARG A 509 8.56 12.51 2.63
N LEU A 510 9.23 13.60 2.25
CA LEU A 510 10.26 13.55 1.23
C LEU A 510 11.58 13.08 1.83
N VAL A 511 12.16 12.03 1.24
CA VAL A 511 13.46 11.50 1.62
C VAL A 511 14.44 11.81 0.51
N PHE A 512 15.54 12.49 0.85
CA PHE A 512 16.62 12.83 -0.06
C PHE A 512 17.86 12.03 0.33
N PRO A 513 18.10 10.84 -0.27
CA PRO A 513 19.29 10.06 0.04
C PRO A 513 20.57 10.85 -0.26
N PRO A 514 21.63 10.68 0.55
CA PRO A 514 22.92 11.30 0.27
C PRO A 514 23.40 10.92 -1.13
N SER A 515 23.91 11.91 -1.88
CA SER A 515 24.46 11.72 -3.22
C SER A 515 25.74 12.54 -3.36
N PRO A 516 26.82 11.97 -3.92
CA PRO A 516 28.05 12.73 -4.19
C PRO A 516 27.82 13.85 -5.21
N LEU A 517 26.75 13.76 -6.00
CA LEU A 517 26.36 14.75 -7.00
C LEU A 517 25.70 15.99 -6.39
N ALA A 518 25.31 15.95 -5.10
CA ALA A 518 24.61 17.04 -4.45
C ALA A 518 25.47 18.30 -4.28
N GLY A 519 26.77 18.15 -3.96
CA GLY A 519 27.66 19.28 -3.68
C GLY A 519 27.73 20.32 -4.81
N PRO A 520 28.10 19.92 -6.05
CA PRO A 520 28.14 20.83 -7.20
C PRO A 520 26.79 21.50 -7.49
N ILE A 521 25.68 20.78 -7.29
CA ILE A 521 24.33 21.31 -7.50
C ILE A 521 23.98 22.36 -6.43
N VAL A 522 24.29 22.09 -5.16
CA VAL A 522 24.09 23.06 -4.06
C VAL A 522 24.89 24.33 -4.33
N GLU A 523 26.14 24.20 -4.75
CA GLU A 523 26.98 25.34 -5.11
C GLU A 523 26.37 26.16 -6.27
N ALA A 524 25.95 25.49 -7.35
CA ALA A 524 25.29 26.13 -8.48
C ALA A 524 23.94 26.77 -8.12
N MET A 525 23.23 26.21 -7.13
CA MET A 525 22.00 26.78 -6.61
C MET A 525 22.25 27.90 -5.57
N GLY A 526 23.51 28.23 -5.27
CA GLY A 526 23.85 29.32 -4.34
C GLY A 526 23.63 28.95 -2.87
N GLY A 527 23.86 27.68 -2.51
CA GLY A 527 23.72 27.15 -1.15
C GLY A 527 22.36 26.52 -0.85
N GLU A 528 21.40 26.63 -1.76
CA GLU A 528 20.10 25.96 -1.68
C GLU A 528 20.27 24.45 -1.93
N THR A 529 19.68 23.60 -1.08
CA THR A 529 19.71 22.15 -1.25
C THR A 529 18.57 21.65 -2.15
N LEU A 530 18.65 20.38 -2.58
CA LEU A 530 17.53 19.76 -3.29
C LEU A 530 16.27 19.68 -2.42
N ALA A 531 16.43 19.51 -1.10
CA ALA A 531 15.32 19.52 -0.16
C ALA A 531 14.66 20.90 -0.11
N ASP A 532 15.47 21.97 -0.05
CA ASP A 532 14.97 23.36 -0.06
C ASP A 532 14.20 23.68 -1.35
N LEU A 533 14.73 23.25 -2.51
CA LEU A 533 14.06 23.43 -3.81
C LEU A 533 12.69 22.76 -3.84
N PHE A 534 12.59 21.50 -3.38
CA PHE A 534 11.32 20.77 -3.36
C PHE A 534 10.35 21.34 -2.33
N GLN A 535 10.83 21.69 -1.15
CA GLN A 535 10.02 22.35 -0.13
C GLN A 535 9.42 23.64 -0.69
N ASP A 536 10.25 24.51 -1.25
CA ASP A 536 9.77 25.75 -1.84
C ASP A 536 8.82 25.49 -3.03
N TYR A 537 9.17 24.58 -3.95
CA TYR A 537 8.28 24.24 -5.06
C TYR A 537 6.88 23.82 -4.60
N LEU A 538 6.82 22.97 -3.57
CA LEU A 538 5.58 22.44 -3.00
C LEU A 538 4.80 23.48 -2.21
N GLU A 539 5.48 24.50 -1.69
CA GLU A 539 4.83 25.54 -0.89
C GLU A 539 4.08 26.58 -1.70
N GLN A 540 4.43 26.72 -2.98
CA GLN A 540 3.88 27.72 -3.90
C GLN A 540 2.59 27.26 -4.59
N THR A 541 1.80 28.23 -5.06
CA THR A 541 0.58 28.01 -5.87
C THR A 541 0.73 28.48 -7.31
N GLY A 542 -0.20 28.06 -8.17
CA GLY A 542 -0.35 28.54 -9.53
C GLY A 542 0.74 28.06 -10.49
N VAL A 543 0.69 28.58 -11.72
CA VAL A 543 1.64 28.23 -12.79
C VAL A 543 2.88 29.13 -12.71
N PRO A 544 4.11 28.58 -12.53
CA PRO A 544 5.31 29.40 -12.41
C PRO A 544 5.62 30.23 -13.65
N CYS A 545 5.41 29.62 -14.82
CA CYS A 545 5.72 30.12 -16.15
C CYS A 545 4.47 29.88 -17.04
N PRO A 546 3.50 30.81 -17.07
CA PRO A 546 2.23 30.62 -17.78
C PRO A 546 2.35 30.43 -19.30
N ALA A 547 3.20 31.20 -19.98
CA ALA A 547 3.32 31.12 -21.45
C ALA A 547 3.94 29.79 -21.90
N LEU A 548 4.97 29.32 -21.19
CA LEU A 548 5.59 28.02 -21.43
C LEU A 548 4.64 26.88 -21.05
N PHE A 549 3.89 27.04 -19.96
CA PHE A 549 2.92 26.04 -19.54
C PHE A 549 1.79 25.84 -20.55
N GLU A 550 1.24 26.92 -21.13
CA GLU A 550 0.22 26.79 -22.18
C GLU A 550 0.77 26.09 -23.43
N ALA A 551 2.07 26.20 -23.73
CA ALA A 551 2.70 25.43 -24.81
C ALA A 551 2.82 23.93 -24.47
N CYS A 552 3.03 23.57 -23.20
CA CYS A 552 3.10 22.17 -22.76
C CYS A 552 1.73 21.52 -22.54
N LYS A 553 0.70 22.32 -22.24
CA LYS A 553 -0.64 21.88 -21.84
C LYS A 553 -1.31 20.85 -22.76
N PRO A 554 -1.16 20.91 -24.11
CA PRO A 554 -1.72 19.89 -25.00
C PRO A 554 -1.13 18.49 -24.81
N HIS A 555 0.00 18.37 -24.11
CA HIS A 555 0.67 17.09 -23.84
C HIS A 555 0.29 16.49 -22.48
N PHE A 556 -0.49 17.18 -21.65
CA PHE A 556 -0.95 16.64 -20.37
C PHE A 556 -2.25 15.86 -20.54
N THR A 557 -2.41 14.81 -19.74
CA THR A 557 -3.64 14.04 -19.70
C THR A 557 -4.77 14.83 -19.02
N GLU A 558 -6.01 14.56 -19.42
CA GLU A 558 -7.20 15.17 -18.79
C GLU A 558 -7.44 14.66 -17.35
N SER A 559 -6.70 13.64 -16.91
CA SER A 559 -6.79 13.08 -15.56
C SER A 559 -6.42 14.09 -14.48
N ALA A 560 -5.51 15.02 -14.78
CA ALA A 560 -5.15 16.10 -13.86
C ALA A 560 -6.10 17.30 -14.04
N ASP A 561 -6.88 17.62 -13.00
CA ASP A 561 -7.78 18.79 -12.99
C ASP A 561 -6.99 20.11 -12.91
N LEU A 562 -6.61 20.63 -14.08
CA LEU A 562 -5.84 21.87 -14.19
C LEU A 562 -6.60 23.11 -13.70
N THR A 563 -7.92 23.03 -13.49
CA THR A 563 -8.69 24.16 -12.90
C THR A 563 -8.29 24.43 -11.45
N ARG A 564 -7.65 23.45 -10.79
CA ARG A 564 -7.16 23.52 -9.42
C ARG A 564 -5.69 23.94 -9.32
N VAL A 565 -5.06 24.40 -10.40
CA VAL A 565 -3.62 24.74 -10.39
C VAL A 565 -3.23 25.80 -9.35
N ASP A 566 -4.16 26.68 -8.99
CA ASP A 566 -3.96 27.70 -7.95
C ASP A 566 -4.19 27.19 -6.51
N SER A 567 -4.61 25.93 -6.36
CA SER A 567 -4.83 25.32 -5.05
C SER A 567 -3.51 25.02 -4.34
N PRO A 568 -3.38 25.31 -3.02
CA PRO A 568 -2.15 25.11 -2.26
C PRO A 568 -1.69 23.66 -2.14
N ASN A 569 -2.56 22.68 -2.42
CA ASN A 569 -2.20 21.27 -2.45
C ASN A 569 -1.92 20.73 -3.85
N PHE A 570 -2.13 21.51 -4.91
CA PHE A 570 -2.10 21.01 -6.28
C PHE A 570 -0.74 20.39 -6.64
N ARG A 571 0.35 21.12 -6.44
CA ARG A 571 1.70 20.66 -6.77
C ARG A 571 2.11 19.41 -5.97
N ALA A 572 1.76 19.38 -4.68
CA ALA A 572 2.00 18.22 -3.83
C ALA A 572 1.21 16.99 -4.28
N GLN A 573 -0.05 17.17 -4.70
CA GLN A 573 -0.87 16.11 -5.26
C GLN A 573 -0.29 15.61 -6.59
N MET A 574 0.12 16.51 -7.50
CA MET A 574 0.70 16.11 -8.79
C MET A 574 2.02 15.37 -8.62
N LEU A 575 2.93 15.86 -7.76
CA LEU A 575 4.18 15.16 -7.47
C LEU A 575 3.92 13.78 -6.85
N THR A 576 2.99 13.70 -5.90
CA THR A 576 2.62 12.41 -5.29
C THR A 576 2.04 11.46 -6.33
N TRP A 577 1.18 11.96 -7.21
CA TRP A 577 0.60 11.16 -8.28
C TRP A 577 1.66 10.64 -9.24
N ALA A 578 2.52 11.51 -9.76
CA ALA A 578 3.64 11.13 -10.62
C ALA A 578 4.52 10.04 -9.98
N VAL A 579 4.81 10.17 -8.68
CA VAL A 579 5.73 9.27 -7.98
C VAL A 579 5.06 7.98 -7.47
N THR A 580 3.75 7.95 -7.26
CA THR A 580 3.08 6.81 -6.61
C THR A 580 1.97 6.17 -7.44
N GLY A 581 1.62 6.75 -8.60
CA GLY A 581 0.47 6.35 -9.43
C GLY A 581 -0.88 6.86 -8.91
N GLN A 582 -0.89 7.60 -7.80
CA GLN A 582 -2.13 8.09 -7.18
C GLN A 582 -1.90 9.40 -6.41
N PRO A 583 -2.90 10.28 -6.28
CA PRO A 583 -2.74 11.60 -5.64
C PRO A 583 -2.66 11.55 -4.10
N PHE A 584 -2.34 10.39 -3.51
CA PHE A 584 -2.33 10.17 -2.06
C PHE A 584 -1.21 9.22 -1.61
N LEU A 585 -0.72 9.42 -0.38
CA LEU A 585 0.31 8.57 0.22
C LEU A 585 -0.31 7.60 1.22
N PRO A 586 -0.20 6.28 1.01
CA PRO A 586 -0.72 5.29 1.94
C PRO A 586 -0.21 5.53 3.37
N ALA A 587 -1.08 5.32 4.36
CA ALA A 587 -0.67 5.34 5.76
C ALA A 587 0.43 4.29 5.99
N GLY A 588 1.54 4.69 6.63
CA GLY A 588 2.71 3.82 6.83
C GLY A 588 3.67 3.72 5.64
N SER A 589 3.45 4.47 4.55
CA SER A 589 4.45 4.62 3.48
C SER A 589 5.77 5.15 4.05
N SER A 590 6.90 4.64 3.54
CA SER A 590 8.25 5.14 3.84
C SER A 590 8.54 6.55 3.30
N GLY A 591 7.53 7.21 2.72
CA GLY A 591 7.68 8.48 2.03
C GLY A 591 8.07 8.34 0.57
N ILE A 592 8.29 9.50 -0.06
CA ILE A 592 8.74 9.62 -1.45
C ILE A 592 10.25 9.84 -1.43
N SER A 593 10.99 8.99 -2.14
CA SER A 593 12.43 9.15 -2.26
C SER A 593 12.81 9.90 -3.54
N ILE A 594 13.48 11.03 -3.39
CA ILE A 594 13.97 11.87 -4.50
C ILE A 594 15.48 11.70 -4.57
N MET A 595 15.96 11.14 -5.68
CA MET A 595 17.35 10.76 -5.86
C MET A 595 18.00 11.55 -7.00
N LEU A 596 19.19 12.08 -6.77
CA LEU A 596 20.07 12.54 -7.84
C LEU A 596 20.80 11.35 -8.44
N VAL A 597 20.77 11.24 -9.76
CA VAL A 597 21.41 10.15 -10.50
C VAL A 597 22.39 10.71 -11.53
N ASP A 598 23.40 9.90 -11.83
CA ASP A 598 24.35 10.16 -12.91
C ASP A 598 23.70 9.87 -14.27
N ASP A 599 24.25 10.46 -15.33
CA ASP A 599 23.82 10.27 -16.71
C ASP A 599 23.95 8.80 -17.15
N ASP A 600 24.90 8.09 -16.53
CA ASP A 600 25.16 6.68 -16.79
C ASP A 600 24.46 5.70 -15.83
N ASP A 601 23.57 6.18 -14.93
CA ASP A 601 22.84 5.31 -13.99
C ASP A 601 22.03 4.23 -14.77
N PRO A 602 22.36 2.93 -14.62
CA PRO A 602 21.72 1.85 -15.37
C PRO A 602 20.27 1.59 -14.93
N VAL A 603 19.84 2.19 -13.83
CA VAL A 603 18.50 2.06 -13.26
C VAL A 603 17.64 3.30 -13.58
N TYR A 604 18.18 4.29 -14.29
CA TYR A 604 17.43 5.46 -14.77
C TYR A 604 16.37 5.08 -15.81
N LEU A 605 16.76 4.27 -16.79
CA LEU A 605 15.92 3.68 -17.83
C LEU A 605 16.12 2.16 -17.75
N GLY A 606 15.04 1.39 -17.62
CA GLY A 606 15.13 -0.06 -17.52
C GLY A 606 15.52 -0.70 -18.86
N GLY A 607 16.82 -0.84 -19.15
CA GLY A 607 17.30 -1.45 -20.40
C GLY A 607 18.72 -1.01 -20.78
N HIS A 608 19.20 -1.49 -21.94
CA HIS A 608 20.54 -1.17 -22.48
C HIS A 608 20.54 0.00 -23.48
N ASP A 609 19.41 0.67 -23.69
CA ASP A 609 19.32 1.78 -24.64
C ASP A 609 19.97 3.05 -24.08
N THR A 610 21.27 3.13 -24.31
CA THR A 610 22.12 4.21 -23.82
C THR A 610 21.81 5.53 -24.54
N GLU A 611 21.36 5.48 -25.80
CA GLU A 611 21.07 6.67 -26.59
C GLU A 611 19.77 7.33 -26.12
N MET A 612 18.71 6.54 -25.97
CA MET A 612 17.44 7.01 -25.41
C MET A 612 17.64 7.55 -23.98
N ARG A 613 18.43 6.85 -23.15
CA ARG A 613 18.75 7.32 -21.80
C ARG A 613 19.41 8.70 -21.83
N ARG A 614 20.42 8.90 -22.68
CA ARG A 614 21.07 10.22 -22.81
C ARG A 614 20.10 11.30 -23.26
N ALA A 615 19.25 11.02 -24.25
CA ALA A 615 18.25 12.00 -24.71
C ALA A 615 17.26 12.40 -23.60
N LEU A 616 16.83 11.44 -22.77
CA LEU A 616 15.95 11.69 -21.61
C LEU A 616 16.66 12.48 -20.50
N VAL A 617 17.90 12.14 -20.21
CA VAL A 617 18.74 12.88 -19.27
C VAL A 617 18.96 14.31 -19.77
N ASP A 618 19.27 14.48 -21.05
CA ASP A 618 19.56 15.78 -21.66
C ASP A 618 18.35 16.71 -21.72
N SER A 619 17.17 16.14 -21.92
CA SER A 619 15.88 16.84 -21.84
C SER A 619 15.41 17.10 -20.40
N GLY A 620 16.10 16.55 -19.39
CA GLY A 620 15.74 16.71 -17.99
C GLY A 620 14.51 15.90 -17.58
N THR A 621 14.22 14.80 -18.26
CA THR A 621 13.05 13.97 -17.99
C THR A 621 13.21 13.21 -16.68
N ILE A 622 12.35 13.43 -15.69
CA ILE A 622 12.42 12.74 -14.39
C ILE A 622 11.95 11.29 -14.56
N SER A 623 12.76 10.34 -14.09
CA SER A 623 12.38 8.92 -14.09
C SER A 623 11.58 8.60 -12.82
N TYR A 624 10.25 8.51 -12.97
CA TYR A 624 9.33 8.14 -11.91
C TYR A 624 9.17 6.63 -11.81
N ARG A 625 9.32 6.08 -10.60
CA ARG A 625 9.18 4.64 -10.34
C ARG A 625 8.08 4.42 -9.29
N THR A 626 6.84 4.32 -9.75
CA THR A 626 5.64 4.25 -8.90
C THR A 626 5.61 3.06 -7.94
N CYS A 627 6.13 1.92 -8.37
CA CYS A 627 6.31 0.73 -7.52
C CYS A 627 7.31 0.95 -6.36
N PHE A 628 8.18 1.95 -6.45
CA PHE A 628 9.21 2.23 -5.44
C PHE A 628 9.01 3.58 -4.74
N GLN A 629 7.97 4.34 -5.12
CA GLN A 629 7.72 5.70 -4.64
C GLN A 629 8.98 6.59 -4.80
N GLN A 630 9.62 6.47 -5.97
CA GLN A 630 10.90 7.11 -6.27
C GLN A 630 10.81 8.06 -7.46
N ALA A 631 11.45 9.22 -7.33
CA ALA A 631 11.78 10.11 -8.44
C ALA A 631 13.29 10.16 -8.62
N ARG A 632 13.77 9.93 -9.83
CA ARG A 632 15.19 9.99 -10.20
C ARG A 632 15.44 11.21 -11.08
N ILE A 633 16.23 12.14 -10.56
CA ILE A 633 16.52 13.43 -11.17
C ILE A 633 17.90 13.38 -11.81
N PRO A 634 18.01 13.69 -13.13
CA PRO A 634 19.29 13.74 -13.82
C PRO A 634 20.14 14.89 -13.28
N ALA A 635 21.24 14.57 -12.61
CA ALA A 635 22.07 15.56 -11.94
C ALA A 635 22.70 16.55 -12.92
N SER A 636 23.14 16.09 -14.10
CA SER A 636 23.76 16.95 -15.10
C SER A 636 22.79 18.01 -15.64
N PHE A 637 21.54 17.63 -15.92
CA PHE A 637 20.51 18.58 -16.34
C PHE A 637 20.22 19.60 -15.24
N LEU A 638 20.03 19.14 -14.00
CA LEU A 638 19.73 20.06 -12.89
C LEU A 638 20.89 21.04 -12.65
N LEU A 639 22.14 20.59 -12.78
CA LEU A 639 23.32 21.45 -12.71
C LEU A 639 23.34 22.49 -13.84
N ARG A 640 23.11 22.07 -15.09
CA ARG A 640 23.03 22.99 -16.25
C ARG A 640 21.90 24.02 -16.08
N ALA A 641 20.74 23.58 -15.61
CA ALA A 641 19.62 24.48 -15.29
C ALA A 641 20.00 25.46 -14.17
N ALA A 642 20.65 24.99 -13.10
CA ALA A 642 21.05 25.86 -12.00
C ALA A 642 22.06 26.95 -12.43
N GLN A 643 22.95 26.63 -13.36
CA GLN A 643 23.99 27.53 -13.89
C GLN A 643 23.52 28.42 -15.04
N ALA A 644 22.35 28.14 -15.64
CA ALA A 644 21.86 28.88 -16.79
C ALA A 644 21.54 30.35 -16.46
N ALA A 645 21.73 31.22 -17.45
CA ALA A 645 21.39 32.63 -17.35
C ALA A 645 19.92 32.86 -17.76
N TYR A 646 19.09 33.31 -16.81
CA TYR A 646 17.67 33.57 -17.03
C TYR A 646 17.43 35.06 -17.21
N THR A 647 17.44 35.52 -18.46
CA THR A 647 17.31 36.94 -18.84
C THR A 647 16.05 37.24 -19.66
N GLY A 648 15.25 36.21 -19.96
CA GLY A 648 14.03 36.32 -20.77
C GLY A 648 12.80 36.77 -19.96
N VAL A 649 11.71 37.01 -20.69
CA VAL A 649 10.38 37.28 -20.09
C VAL A 649 9.88 36.05 -19.33
N GLU A 650 10.11 34.87 -19.89
CA GLU A 650 9.78 33.60 -19.26
C GLU A 650 10.78 32.51 -19.69
N PRO A 651 11.41 31.78 -18.74
CA PRO A 651 11.35 31.98 -17.29
C PRO A 651 12.10 33.25 -16.85
N ALA A 652 11.50 34.03 -15.94
CA ALA A 652 12.08 35.27 -15.42
C ALA A 652 13.22 35.04 -14.39
N SER A 653 13.36 33.81 -13.89
CA SER A 653 14.42 33.44 -12.94
C SER A 653 14.66 31.94 -12.93
N ARG A 654 15.83 31.53 -12.41
CA ARG A 654 16.19 30.12 -12.15
C ARG A 654 15.10 29.38 -11.39
N ARG A 655 14.64 29.98 -10.28
CA ARG A 655 13.61 29.41 -9.41
C ARG A 655 12.29 29.17 -10.16
N LYS A 656 11.85 30.14 -10.97
CA LYS A 656 10.65 30.00 -11.81
C LYS A 656 10.80 28.90 -12.85
N PHE A 657 11.97 28.79 -13.49
CA PHE A 657 12.27 27.70 -14.41
C PHE A 657 12.20 26.33 -13.74
N LEU A 658 12.91 26.14 -12.62
CA LEU A 658 12.93 24.86 -11.91
C LEU A 658 11.54 24.46 -11.42
N HIS A 659 10.76 25.40 -10.91
CA HIS A 659 9.37 25.14 -10.52
C HIS A 659 8.50 24.75 -11.71
N HIS A 660 8.65 25.44 -12.86
CA HIS A 660 7.91 25.11 -14.07
C HIS A 660 8.29 23.72 -14.58
N TRP A 661 9.58 23.40 -14.61
CA TRP A 661 10.10 22.09 -14.98
C TRP A 661 9.53 20.99 -14.07
N LEU A 662 9.61 21.13 -12.75
CA LEU A 662 9.05 20.15 -11.80
C LEU A 662 7.53 19.95 -12.00
N LEU A 663 6.80 21.03 -12.26
CA LEU A 663 5.35 20.97 -12.52
C LEU A 663 5.05 20.20 -13.80
N CYS A 664 5.71 20.54 -14.91
CA CYS A 664 5.51 19.88 -16.20
C CYS A 664 5.94 18.40 -16.16
N GLN A 665 7.06 18.07 -15.49
CA GLN A 665 7.49 16.69 -15.31
C GLN A 665 6.49 15.88 -14.48
N SER A 666 5.95 16.46 -13.40
CA SER A 666 4.94 15.78 -12.58
C SER A 666 3.63 15.57 -13.36
N LEU A 667 3.17 16.57 -14.12
CA LEU A 667 1.94 16.46 -14.92
C LEU A 667 2.10 15.51 -16.11
N GLY A 668 3.22 15.56 -16.82
CA GLY A 668 3.51 14.68 -17.95
C GLY A 668 3.66 13.21 -17.56
N ALA A 669 3.96 12.93 -16.29
CA ALA A 669 4.04 11.56 -15.76
C ALA A 669 2.68 10.96 -15.36
N ILE A 670 1.59 11.75 -15.36
CA ILE A 670 0.26 11.30 -14.96
C ILE A 670 -0.53 10.86 -16.19
N GLY A 671 -1.07 9.64 -16.16
CA GLY A 671 -1.98 9.11 -17.19
C GLY A 671 -1.31 8.68 -18.49
N ASP A 672 -0.15 9.26 -18.85
CA ASP A 672 0.70 8.69 -19.87
C ASP A 672 1.42 7.48 -19.28
N THR A 673 1.32 6.35 -19.98
CA THR A 673 1.96 5.08 -19.62
C THR A 673 3.37 5.31 -19.07
N HIS A 674 3.69 4.71 -17.93
CA HIS A 674 5.02 4.64 -17.29
C HIS A 674 6.17 4.08 -18.19
N THR A 675 5.97 4.05 -19.49
CA THR A 675 6.98 3.85 -20.52
C THR A 675 7.39 5.20 -21.06
N PHE A 676 8.59 5.61 -20.68
CA PHE A 676 9.58 6.24 -21.55
C PHE A 676 9.16 6.21 -23.03
N THR A 677 8.78 7.37 -23.55
CA THR A 677 8.68 7.63 -24.99
C THR A 677 10.06 7.84 -25.57
#